data_AF-A0A4D7DM75-F1
#
_entry.id   AF-A0A4D7DM75-F1
#
_cell.length_a   1.000
_cell.length_b   1.000
_cell.length_c   1.000
_cell.angle_alpha   90.00
_cell.angle_beta   90.00
_cell.angle_gamma   90.00
#
_symmetry.space_group_name_H-M   'P 1'
#
loop_
_entity.id
_entity.type
_entity.pdbx_description
1 polymer ?
#
loop_
_entity_poly.entity_id
_entity_poly.type
_entity_poly.pdbx_seq_one_letter_code
_entity_poly.pdbx_strand_id
1 'polypeptide(L)'
;MAAPVALVELHPRNPADGAVQVVRLAGGGMDYPYAYGGFVDWRAGNVQLPTFVTSIKFEGGDFGAGGETQGAEVQWAATTKIDLTALANLFWIDADAVMRIGPENDQGALPPVALAGKALGATVEGGVIKITMSDPAADLKKPLLTARYGGTGDLDGPPEWDGKIKPRVWGRVWNRAGECIDKAHNIYCWADPLHPIQAFDAVRDKGAPAADLTIVNWQGSAAATLATLRSAAVPPGGGVVCPSLACVRWWTQPSGDLTADLRGEIGAGYVETTADIVARIVAAGPGTAFAAGTIAAARAARPAPVGWVAADDSTTVASMVEELLGNSSLLWLLNDAGEIVLREWAWGAPVAAGISQSVKRTSVFRPVATRKLGYCRNEKVMARGDLAAIVLTDGVTYGDGTPIDALKPAQPGADVTGEHTSADTGAVNGVPAATITTKLSTLETDTAAAISNIAALEAQASDLQAQAVELGDAIAEVGGQVVTLQTTTASQGSLIASNATAISNVAGNLATLTTTVSALGTTVSTQASAISSLETQAASLNTTVTAHTASIAANASAIATTNANVAALTTTVSAGGGNLLTNSDFAAGSSAGWTMWYDPGSGAAVDNVGVNLPDANWHPIAENCLTLHQTNRVGADTNINWTSDAIACQPGDVVQGYAWVAAHRAQVAVQVGFLDDAGSWTGSGWSGLQTVGTGGRSQSDYTQVGVPAIAAPAGTTRAVLVVLKWDTAAGYTDSWMWALRPYLGYARAGQTTFNTYSRANARAVIQTQATALSTASAQIASLTSTVSAQGASISTQATAISTLNSNVATAFARWALQVDANGYTVGIEINNNGSTGAIKFRSDLFEISSPAGGAKVTFIAGVLRFIDSGGVARVEMGIA
;
A
#
# COMPACT_ATOMS: atom_id res chain seq x y z
N MET A 1 -9.54 -1.24 12.53
CA MET A 1 -8.88 0.06 12.23
C MET A 1 -9.79 0.72 11.19
N ALA A 2 -10.28 1.94 11.43
CA ALA A 2 -11.10 2.64 10.43
C ALA A 2 -10.32 2.77 9.11
N ALA A 3 -11.01 2.64 7.98
CA ALA A 3 -10.37 2.78 6.67
C ALA A 3 -9.78 4.21 6.56
N PRO A 4 -8.56 4.38 6.03
CA PRO A 4 -8.00 5.70 5.83
C PRO A 4 -8.69 6.42 4.67
N VAL A 5 -8.93 7.72 4.84
CA VAL A 5 -9.39 8.64 3.79
C VAL A 5 -8.23 9.55 3.37
N ALA A 6 -8.11 9.81 2.06
CA ALA A 6 -7.14 10.71 1.48
C ALA A 6 -7.86 11.86 0.75
N LEU A 7 -7.62 13.08 1.20
CA LEU A 7 -8.20 14.31 0.66
C LEU A 7 -7.09 15.20 0.09
N VAL A 8 -7.28 15.71 -1.12
CA VAL A 8 -6.30 16.56 -1.82
C VAL A 8 -7.00 17.80 -2.34
N GLU A 9 -6.65 18.96 -1.81
CA GLU A 9 -7.11 20.27 -2.30
C GLU A 9 -5.98 20.93 -3.08
N LEU A 10 -6.26 21.35 -4.32
CA LEU A 10 -5.32 22.01 -5.21
C LEU A 10 -5.89 23.30 -5.79
N HIS A 11 -5.00 24.24 -6.12
CA HIS A 11 -5.35 25.55 -6.68
C HIS A 11 -4.70 25.82 -8.06
N PRO A 12 -4.96 25.00 -9.10
CA PRO A 12 -4.40 25.22 -10.44
C PRO A 12 -4.99 26.46 -11.13
N ARG A 13 -4.30 26.98 -12.14
CA ARG A 13 -4.76 28.15 -12.91
C ARG A 13 -5.46 27.73 -14.19
N ASN A 14 -6.45 28.50 -14.63
CA ASN A 14 -7.01 28.38 -15.97
C ASN A 14 -6.03 29.02 -16.98
N PRO A 15 -5.56 28.30 -18.02
CA PRO A 15 -4.61 28.85 -18.99
C PRO A 15 -5.14 30.05 -19.80
N ALA A 16 -6.47 30.19 -19.93
CA ALA A 16 -7.08 31.22 -20.77
C ALA A 16 -7.04 32.62 -20.13
N ASP A 17 -7.17 32.72 -18.81
CA ASP A 17 -7.31 33.97 -18.06
C ASP A 17 -6.37 34.08 -16.84
N GLY A 18 -5.66 33.00 -16.50
CA GLY A 18 -4.80 32.92 -15.33
C GLY A 18 -5.55 32.78 -13.99
N ALA A 19 -6.88 32.66 -14.00
CA ALA A 19 -7.68 32.59 -12.79
C ALA A 19 -7.44 31.28 -12.02
N VAL A 20 -7.27 31.38 -10.71
CA VAL A 20 -7.09 30.23 -9.82
C VAL A 20 -8.42 29.46 -9.69
N GLN A 21 -8.38 28.14 -9.87
CA GLN A 21 -9.49 27.21 -9.74
C GLN A 21 -9.27 26.33 -8.52
N VAL A 22 -10.33 26.06 -7.75
CA VAL A 22 -10.27 25.14 -6.62
C VAL A 22 -10.61 23.73 -7.10
N VAL A 23 -9.72 22.77 -6.86
CA VAL A 23 -9.92 21.36 -7.18
C VAL A 23 -9.78 20.53 -5.91
N ARG A 24 -10.86 19.83 -5.53
CA ARG A 24 -10.91 18.95 -4.36
C ARG A 24 -11.11 17.50 -4.79
N LEU A 25 -10.13 16.65 -4.51
CA LEU A 25 -10.11 15.22 -4.87
C LEU A 25 -10.11 14.37 -3.61
N ALA A 26 -10.87 13.27 -3.62
CA ALA A 26 -11.00 12.39 -2.48
C ALA A 26 -10.99 10.90 -2.88
N GLY A 27 -10.55 10.04 -1.96
CA GLY A 27 -10.67 8.60 -2.07
C GLY A 27 -10.28 7.89 -0.76
N GLY A 28 -10.51 6.58 -0.70
CA GLY A 28 -10.44 5.83 0.56
C GLY A 28 -11.71 6.02 1.41
N GLY A 29 -11.75 5.45 2.62
CA GLY A 29 -12.99 5.37 3.40
C GLY A 29 -14.04 4.45 2.76
N MET A 30 -15.00 3.96 3.55
CA MET A 30 -16.07 3.08 3.06
C MET A 30 -17.46 3.44 3.60
N ASP A 31 -17.54 4.25 4.65
CA ASP A 31 -18.75 4.38 5.46
C ASP A 31 -19.47 5.73 5.28
N TYR A 32 -18.76 6.78 4.85
CA TYR A 32 -19.32 8.15 4.80
C TYR A 32 -19.05 8.87 3.45
N PRO A 33 -19.94 9.77 3.02
CA PRO A 33 -19.71 10.62 1.86
C PRO A 33 -18.58 11.62 2.13
N TYR A 34 -17.88 12.08 1.08
CA TYR A 34 -16.77 13.03 1.19
C TYR A 34 -17.26 14.46 1.49
N ALA A 35 -17.76 14.68 2.71
CA ALA A 35 -18.15 15.97 3.24
C ALA A 35 -17.22 16.35 4.40
N TYR A 36 -16.10 17.01 4.07
CA TYR A 36 -15.03 17.33 5.02
C TYR A 36 -14.72 18.82 5.05
N GLY A 37 -14.51 19.37 6.25
CA GLY A 37 -14.16 20.79 6.44
C GLY A 37 -15.29 21.77 6.09
N GLY A 38 -16.54 21.30 6.05
CA GLY A 38 -17.69 22.09 5.58
C GLY A 38 -17.83 22.15 4.06
N PHE A 39 -16.97 21.45 3.31
CA PHE A 39 -17.04 21.35 1.85
C PHE A 39 -17.72 20.05 1.42
N VAL A 40 -18.55 20.14 0.38
CA VAL A 40 -19.29 19.00 -0.20
C VAL A 40 -18.89 18.70 -1.64
N ASP A 41 -17.96 19.47 -2.21
CA ASP A 41 -17.50 19.39 -3.59
C ASP A 41 -16.25 18.50 -3.77
N TRP A 42 -15.97 17.62 -2.80
CA TRP A 42 -14.91 16.63 -2.90
C TRP A 42 -15.24 15.57 -3.96
N ARG A 43 -14.41 15.50 -5.01
CA ARG A 43 -14.61 14.58 -6.13
C ARG A 43 -14.00 13.22 -5.81
N ALA A 44 -14.85 12.21 -5.64
CA ALA A 44 -14.42 10.82 -5.47
C ALA A 44 -13.62 10.34 -6.69
N GLY A 45 -12.53 9.60 -6.46
CA GLY A 45 -11.77 8.98 -7.56
C GLY A 45 -10.28 8.75 -7.29
N ASN A 46 -9.75 9.02 -6.10
CA ASN A 46 -8.35 8.67 -5.83
C ASN A 46 -8.18 7.15 -5.92
N VAL A 47 -7.34 6.71 -6.85
CA VAL A 47 -7.19 5.29 -7.24
C VAL A 47 -6.51 4.47 -6.15
N GLN A 48 -5.60 5.10 -5.40
CA GLN A 48 -4.87 4.49 -4.30
C GLN A 48 -4.47 5.55 -3.28
N LEU A 49 -4.05 5.11 -2.08
CA LEU A 49 -3.43 6.00 -1.11
C LEU A 49 -2.15 6.60 -1.71
N PRO A 50 -1.94 7.92 -1.60
CA PRO A 50 -0.74 8.56 -2.12
C PRO A 50 0.52 7.98 -1.49
N THR A 51 1.55 7.79 -2.32
CA THR A 51 2.88 7.38 -1.88
C THR A 51 3.78 8.60 -1.74
N PHE A 52 4.61 8.62 -0.70
CA PHE A 52 5.58 9.68 -0.45
C PHE A 52 6.98 9.11 -0.58
N VAL A 53 7.84 9.78 -1.34
CA VAL A 53 9.24 9.39 -1.48
C VAL A 53 10.12 10.51 -0.93
N THR A 54 10.91 10.18 0.09
CA THR A 54 12.06 10.99 0.53
C THR A 54 13.30 10.10 0.53
N SER A 55 14.45 10.65 0.18
CA SER A 55 15.71 9.91 0.19
C SER A 55 16.83 10.79 0.73
N ILE A 56 17.61 10.26 1.67
CA ILE A 56 18.89 10.82 2.06
C ILE A 56 19.96 10.04 1.29
N LYS A 57 20.62 10.69 0.33
CA LYS A 57 21.68 10.04 -0.47
C LYS A 57 23.03 10.17 0.25
N PHE A 58 23.84 9.12 0.13
CA PHE A 58 25.24 9.09 0.54
C PHE A 58 26.06 8.52 -0.61
N GLU A 59 26.85 9.36 -1.28
CA GLU A 59 27.61 8.99 -2.49
C GLU A 59 29.06 8.58 -2.17
N GLY A 60 29.36 8.28 -0.90
CA GLY A 60 30.67 7.75 -0.50
C GLY A 60 31.70 8.77 -0.07
N GLY A 61 31.30 10.04 0.06
CA GLY A 61 32.13 11.13 0.56
C GLY A 61 31.42 11.95 1.62
N ASP A 62 30.24 12.48 1.30
CA ASP A 62 29.42 13.31 2.18
C ASP A 62 27.97 12.78 2.24
N PHE A 63 27.31 12.99 3.38
CA PHE A 63 25.85 12.90 3.44
C PHE A 63 25.26 14.14 2.79
N GLY A 64 24.22 13.98 1.96
CA GLY A 64 23.47 15.11 1.41
C GLY A 64 22.97 16.01 2.54
N ALA A 65 23.10 17.34 2.39
CA ALA A 65 22.77 18.27 3.46
C ALA A 65 21.27 18.64 3.46
N GLY A 66 20.49 18.17 2.48
CA GLY A 66 19.03 18.35 2.39
C GLY A 66 18.25 17.04 2.51
N GLY A 67 17.20 17.05 3.34
CA GLY A 67 16.14 16.05 3.31
C GLY A 67 14.91 16.64 2.62
N GLU A 68 14.77 16.40 1.33
CA GLU A 68 13.65 16.90 0.52
C GLU A 68 12.68 15.77 0.18
N THR A 69 11.39 16.06 0.14
CA THR A 69 10.42 15.13 -0.45
C THR A 69 10.57 15.19 -1.98
N GLN A 70 10.98 14.07 -2.58
CA GLN A 70 11.22 13.97 -4.03
C GLN A 70 9.93 13.99 -4.84
N GLY A 71 8.82 13.59 -4.22
CA GLY A 71 7.49 13.74 -4.78
C GLY A 71 6.46 12.93 -4.00
N ALA A 72 5.21 13.38 -4.07
CA ALA A 72 4.03 12.58 -3.82
C ALA A 72 3.22 12.52 -5.11
N GLU A 73 2.65 11.36 -5.40
CA GLU A 73 1.81 11.15 -6.56
C GLU A 73 0.38 10.89 -6.13
N VAL A 74 -0.55 11.63 -6.71
CA VAL A 74 -1.99 11.38 -6.60
C VAL A 74 -2.50 10.96 -7.96
N GLN A 75 -3.13 9.78 -8.02
CA GLN A 75 -3.81 9.31 -9.21
C GLN A 75 -5.31 9.45 -9.00
N TRP A 76 -5.98 10.19 -9.87
CA TRP A 76 -7.42 10.40 -9.81
C TRP A 76 -8.10 9.92 -11.09
N ALA A 77 -9.09 9.04 -10.93
CA ALA A 77 -9.92 8.52 -12.00
C ALA A 77 -11.24 9.28 -12.04
N ALA A 78 -11.54 9.89 -13.19
CA ALA A 78 -12.80 10.57 -13.39
C ALA A 78 -13.94 9.57 -13.63
N THR A 79 -15.13 9.87 -13.12
CA THR A 79 -16.35 9.12 -13.48
C THR A 79 -16.76 9.38 -14.94
N THR A 80 -16.43 10.56 -15.50
CA THR A 80 -16.74 10.92 -16.88
C THR A 80 -15.51 11.43 -17.63
N LYS A 81 -15.49 11.24 -18.96
CA LYS A 81 -14.43 11.79 -19.81
C LYS A 81 -14.39 13.32 -19.79
N ILE A 82 -15.54 13.97 -19.64
CA ILE A 82 -15.64 15.44 -19.62
C ILE A 82 -14.91 16.01 -18.40
N ASP A 83 -15.09 15.41 -17.22
CA ASP A 83 -14.42 15.85 -15.99
C ASP A 83 -12.91 15.65 -16.06
N LEU A 84 -12.47 14.53 -16.65
CA LEU A 84 -11.05 14.28 -16.89
C LEU A 84 -10.45 15.34 -17.83
N THR A 85 -11.13 15.64 -18.93
CA THR A 85 -10.69 16.68 -19.89
C THR A 85 -10.68 18.06 -19.25
N ALA A 86 -11.67 18.40 -18.41
CA ALA A 86 -11.73 19.68 -17.71
C ALA A 86 -10.53 19.87 -16.78
N LEU A 87 -10.16 18.85 -15.99
CA LEU A 87 -8.97 18.90 -15.12
C LEU A 87 -7.67 18.88 -15.91
N ALA A 88 -7.59 18.08 -16.98
CA ALA A 88 -6.40 17.99 -17.84
C ALA A 88 -6.03 19.32 -18.51
N ASN A 89 -7.02 20.17 -18.77
CA ASN A 89 -6.83 21.48 -19.41
C ASN A 89 -6.39 22.59 -18.44
N LEU A 90 -6.25 22.30 -17.14
CA LEU A 90 -5.77 23.29 -16.17
C LEU A 90 -4.24 23.38 -16.18
N PHE A 91 -3.70 24.54 -15.79
CA PHE A 91 -2.27 24.74 -15.58
C PHE A 91 -1.89 24.38 -14.15
N TRP A 92 -1.16 23.27 -14.00
CA TRP A 92 -0.87 22.65 -12.70
C TRP A 92 0.45 23.08 -12.07
N ILE A 93 1.44 23.51 -12.88
CA ILE A 93 2.77 23.86 -12.35
C ILE A 93 2.63 25.04 -11.37
N ASP A 94 3.23 24.88 -10.20
CA ASP A 94 3.20 25.83 -9.07
C ASP A 94 1.82 26.04 -8.42
N ALA A 95 0.84 25.17 -8.69
CA ALA A 95 -0.44 25.21 -7.99
C ALA A 95 -0.26 24.84 -6.51
N ASP A 96 -0.83 25.61 -5.59
CA ASP A 96 -0.85 25.25 -4.17
C ASP A 96 -1.60 23.93 -3.97
N ALA A 97 -1.04 23.04 -3.16
CA ALA A 97 -1.59 21.72 -2.89
C ALA A 97 -1.53 21.39 -1.40
N VAL A 98 -2.64 20.88 -0.86
CA VAL A 98 -2.73 20.37 0.51
C VAL A 98 -3.33 18.97 0.47
N MET A 99 -2.53 18.00 0.89
CA MET A 99 -2.93 16.61 1.05
C MET A 99 -3.14 16.27 2.52
N ARG A 100 -4.24 15.60 2.82
CA ARG A 100 -4.63 15.17 4.16
C ARG A 100 -4.92 13.68 4.15
N ILE A 101 -4.38 12.96 5.12
CA ILE A 101 -4.58 11.52 5.26
C ILE A 101 -4.85 11.21 6.73
N GLY A 102 -5.89 10.44 7.00
CA GLY A 102 -6.22 10.03 8.37
C GLY A 102 -7.38 9.04 8.41
N PRO A 103 -7.80 8.62 9.62
CA PRO A 103 -8.95 7.76 9.76
C PRO A 103 -10.22 8.46 9.26
N GLU A 104 -11.06 7.72 8.56
CA GLU A 104 -12.41 8.15 8.21
C GLU A 104 -13.20 8.52 9.49
N ASN A 105 -13.98 9.60 9.44
CA ASN A 105 -14.79 10.07 10.57
C ASN A 105 -16.17 10.59 10.12
N ASP A 106 -17.16 10.45 11.00
CA ASP A 106 -18.55 10.84 10.78
C ASP A 106 -18.82 12.33 11.09
N GLN A 107 -17.85 13.02 11.69
CA GLN A 107 -17.97 14.43 12.08
C GLN A 107 -17.61 15.41 10.95
N GLY A 108 -17.11 14.91 9.81
CA GLY A 108 -16.64 15.74 8.69
C GLY A 108 -15.41 16.59 9.04
N ALA A 109 -14.65 16.21 10.08
CA ALA A 109 -13.46 16.92 10.49
C ALA A 109 -12.30 16.62 9.53
N LEU A 110 -11.57 17.67 9.10
CA LEU A 110 -10.43 17.51 8.20
C LEU A 110 -9.36 16.60 8.83
N PRO A 111 -8.88 15.57 8.13
CA PRO A 111 -7.76 14.77 8.60
C PRO A 111 -6.47 15.61 8.74
N PRO A 112 -5.47 15.09 9.48
CA PRO A 112 -4.15 15.71 9.56
C PRO A 112 -3.55 15.96 8.18
N VAL A 113 -2.81 17.06 8.05
CA VAL A 113 -2.05 17.35 6.82
C VAL A 113 -0.94 16.32 6.71
N ALA A 114 -0.94 15.57 5.62
CA ALA A 114 0.11 14.64 5.26
C ALA A 114 1.21 15.33 4.45
N LEU A 115 0.84 16.30 3.60
CA LEU A 115 1.76 17.11 2.81
C LEU A 115 1.07 18.44 2.46
N ALA A 116 1.79 19.55 2.57
CA ALA A 116 1.40 20.84 2.00
C ALA A 116 2.55 21.35 1.12
N GLY A 117 2.27 21.87 -0.06
CA GLY A 117 3.31 22.32 -0.99
C GLY A 117 2.77 22.69 -2.35
N LYS A 118 3.48 22.31 -3.42
CA LYS A 118 3.17 22.72 -4.80
C LYS A 118 3.01 21.51 -5.71
N ALA A 119 2.11 21.61 -6.69
CA ALA A 119 2.05 20.68 -7.79
C ALA A 119 3.21 20.94 -8.77
N LEU A 120 3.96 19.87 -9.07
CA LEU A 120 5.06 19.88 -10.04
C LEU A 120 4.55 19.74 -11.49
N GLY A 121 3.36 19.15 -11.65
CA GLY A 121 2.73 18.97 -12.94
C GLY A 121 1.62 17.92 -12.87
N ALA A 122 0.91 17.77 -13.98
CA ALA A 122 -0.08 16.72 -14.14
C ALA A 122 0.05 16.06 -15.52
N THR A 123 -0.12 14.75 -15.58
CA THR A 123 -0.14 13.97 -16.83
C THR A 123 -1.40 13.11 -16.88
N VAL A 124 -1.91 12.83 -18.07
CA VAL A 124 -3.04 11.92 -18.27
C VAL A 124 -2.55 10.65 -18.94
N GLU A 125 -2.71 9.51 -18.27
CA GLU A 125 -2.29 8.20 -18.76
C GLU A 125 -3.31 7.15 -18.33
N GLY A 126 -3.66 6.21 -19.22
CA GLY A 126 -4.56 5.10 -18.85
C GLY A 126 -5.97 5.51 -18.39
N GLY A 127 -6.44 6.73 -18.72
CA GLY A 127 -7.75 7.25 -18.30
C GLY A 127 -7.77 7.85 -16.89
N VAL A 128 -6.61 8.04 -16.27
CA VAL A 128 -6.46 8.73 -14.97
C VAL A 128 -5.57 9.96 -15.13
N ILE A 129 -5.81 10.98 -14.31
CA ILE A 129 -4.87 12.11 -14.17
C ILE A 129 -3.92 11.80 -13.01
N LYS A 130 -2.63 11.88 -13.30
CA LYS A 130 -1.54 11.74 -12.32
C LYS A 130 -1.04 13.12 -12.00
N ILE A 131 -1.20 13.55 -10.76
CA ILE A 131 -0.72 14.85 -10.28
C ILE A 131 0.48 14.59 -9.37
N THR A 132 1.64 15.07 -9.79
CA THR A 132 2.85 15.03 -8.99
C THR A 132 2.93 16.30 -8.17
N MET A 133 3.21 16.17 -6.88
CA MET A 133 3.40 17.30 -5.97
C MET A 133 4.64 17.11 -5.11
N SER A 134 5.15 18.20 -4.55
CA SER A 134 6.28 18.19 -3.63
C SER A 134 5.98 19.16 -2.48
N ASP A 135 6.74 19.02 -1.40
CA ASP A 135 6.69 19.91 -0.24
C ASP A 135 7.14 21.33 -0.62
N PRO A 136 7.18 22.30 0.32
CA PRO A 136 7.60 23.66 0.00
C PRO A 136 9.06 23.77 -0.49
N ALA A 137 9.86 22.69 -0.47
CA ALA A 137 11.18 22.68 -1.09
C ALA A 137 11.11 22.76 -2.63
N ALA A 138 9.96 22.52 -3.25
CA ALA A 138 9.77 22.72 -4.69
C ALA A 138 10.17 24.13 -5.15
N ASP A 139 9.87 25.15 -4.36
CA ASP A 139 10.22 26.53 -4.68
C ASP A 139 11.73 26.81 -4.47
N LEU A 140 12.40 26.06 -3.59
CA LEU A 140 13.86 26.11 -3.43
C LEU A 140 14.59 25.49 -4.63
N LYS A 141 13.93 24.65 -5.44
CA LYS A 141 14.53 24.03 -6.64
C LYS A 141 14.55 24.94 -7.87
N LYS A 142 14.20 26.21 -7.73
CA LYS A 142 14.24 27.19 -8.81
C LYS A 142 15.60 27.91 -8.82
N PRO A 143 16.14 28.28 -10.00
CA PRO A 143 17.33 29.12 -10.09
C PRO A 143 17.14 30.46 -9.36
N LEU A 144 18.16 30.89 -8.61
CA LEU A 144 18.11 32.17 -7.89
C LEU A 144 18.23 33.36 -8.84
N LEU A 145 19.13 33.28 -9.83
CA LEU A 145 19.44 34.39 -10.72
C LEU A 145 18.58 34.31 -11.97
N THR A 146 17.75 35.35 -12.18
CA THR A 146 16.91 35.51 -13.37
C THR A 146 17.17 36.82 -14.11
N ALA A 147 17.78 37.80 -13.45
CA ALA A 147 18.09 39.11 -14.03
C ALA A 147 19.27 39.03 -15.01
N ARG A 148 19.09 39.60 -16.21
CA ARG A 148 20.10 39.65 -17.27
C ARG A 148 20.47 41.08 -17.62
N TYR A 149 21.69 41.28 -18.09
CA TYR A 149 22.13 42.50 -18.74
C TYR A 149 21.46 42.63 -20.10
N GLY A 150 21.01 43.83 -20.46
CA GLY A 150 20.45 44.14 -21.79
C GLY A 150 21.49 44.68 -22.78
N GLY A 151 22.75 44.90 -22.35
CA GLY A 151 23.85 45.31 -23.22
C GLY A 151 23.71 46.74 -23.80
N THR A 152 22.88 47.58 -23.18
CA THR A 152 22.56 48.92 -23.68
C THR A 152 23.60 50.00 -23.30
N GLY A 153 24.63 49.65 -22.53
CA GLY A 153 25.63 50.55 -21.96
C GLY A 153 25.38 50.89 -20.48
N ASP A 154 26.22 51.76 -19.91
CA ASP A 154 26.14 52.18 -18.50
C ASP A 154 26.09 50.99 -17.51
N LEU A 155 25.15 50.98 -16.57
CA LEU A 155 24.97 49.90 -15.58
C LEU A 155 24.33 48.64 -16.18
N ASP A 156 23.83 48.72 -17.41
CA ASP A 156 23.26 47.58 -18.13
C ASP A 156 24.30 46.81 -18.95
N GLY A 157 25.57 47.22 -18.83
CA GLY A 157 26.71 46.54 -19.43
C GLY A 157 26.90 46.87 -20.91
N PRO A 158 28.10 46.59 -21.45
CA PRO A 158 28.39 46.81 -22.86
C PRO A 158 27.65 45.78 -23.75
N PRO A 159 27.55 45.99 -25.07
CA PRO A 159 26.79 45.12 -25.96
C PRO A 159 27.15 43.63 -25.89
N GLU A 160 28.41 43.30 -25.60
CA GLU A 160 28.86 41.92 -25.40
C GLU A 160 28.26 41.21 -24.16
N TRP A 161 27.58 41.93 -23.28
CA TRP A 161 26.91 41.36 -22.11
C TRP A 161 25.41 41.13 -22.34
N ASP A 162 24.86 41.42 -23.52
CA ASP A 162 23.44 41.16 -23.79
C ASP A 162 23.06 39.69 -23.51
N GLY A 163 22.02 39.50 -22.71
CA GLY A 163 21.55 38.18 -22.26
C GLY A 163 22.41 37.52 -21.18
N LYS A 164 23.55 38.11 -20.77
CA LYS A 164 24.38 37.59 -19.69
C LYS A 164 23.70 37.75 -18.33
N ILE A 165 23.78 36.73 -17.48
CA ILE A 165 23.19 36.78 -16.14
C ILE A 165 23.94 37.78 -15.23
N LYS A 166 23.20 38.52 -14.39
CA LYS A 166 23.80 39.44 -13.42
C LYS A 166 24.25 38.66 -12.17
N PRO A 167 25.56 38.61 -11.86
CA PRO A 167 26.06 37.85 -10.73
C PRO A 167 25.77 38.55 -9.40
N ARG A 168 25.60 37.76 -8.34
CA ARG A 168 25.35 38.26 -6.97
C ARG A 168 26.38 37.68 -6.00
N VAL A 169 26.72 38.44 -4.97
CA VAL A 169 27.80 38.09 -4.03
C VAL A 169 27.36 38.33 -2.58
N TRP A 170 27.67 37.40 -1.68
CA TRP A 170 27.35 37.49 -0.26
C TRP A 170 28.56 37.15 0.60
N GLY A 171 28.58 37.66 1.83
CA GLY A 171 29.63 37.34 2.79
C GLY A 171 30.99 37.90 2.41
N ARG A 172 32.05 37.13 2.66
CA ARG A 172 33.43 37.53 2.43
C ARG A 172 34.04 36.73 1.29
N VAL A 173 34.31 37.40 0.17
CA VAL A 173 34.78 36.77 -1.08
C VAL A 173 36.22 37.23 -1.36
N TRP A 174 37.12 36.30 -1.67
CA TRP A 174 38.54 36.59 -1.88
C TRP A 174 38.96 36.43 -3.33
N ASN A 175 39.78 37.36 -3.80
CA ASN A 175 40.45 37.34 -5.09
C ASN A 175 39.51 37.08 -6.29
N ARG A 176 38.36 37.75 -6.33
CA ARG A 176 37.40 37.66 -7.43
C ARG A 176 37.82 38.58 -8.57
N ALA A 177 37.80 38.10 -9.82
CA ALA A 177 38.06 38.94 -10.98
C ALA A 177 36.83 39.82 -11.31
N GLY A 178 37.08 41.10 -11.62
CA GLY A 178 36.07 42.02 -12.14
C GLY A 178 36.08 42.04 -13.65
N GLU A 179 34.94 42.39 -14.25
CA GLU A 179 34.82 42.53 -15.70
C GLU A 179 34.59 44.00 -16.07
N CYS A 180 35.13 44.43 -17.21
CA CYS A 180 35.06 45.82 -17.65
C CYS A 180 33.64 46.15 -18.13
N ILE A 181 32.90 46.96 -17.35
CA ILE A 181 31.53 47.38 -17.67
C ILE A 181 31.52 48.67 -18.52
N ASP A 182 32.52 49.54 -18.34
CA ASP A 182 32.69 50.78 -19.10
C ASP A 182 34.17 50.95 -19.48
N LYS A 183 34.48 50.58 -20.73
CA LYS A 183 35.83 50.64 -21.30
C LYS A 183 36.34 52.07 -21.46
N ALA A 184 35.47 53.04 -21.72
CA ALA A 184 35.87 54.42 -21.97
C ALA A 184 36.43 55.09 -20.69
N HIS A 185 35.92 54.67 -19.53
CA HIS A 185 36.32 55.22 -18.24
C HIS A 185 37.15 54.26 -17.38
N ASN A 186 37.46 53.07 -17.90
CA ASN A 186 38.20 52.00 -17.22
C ASN A 186 37.52 51.55 -15.91
N ILE A 187 36.21 51.32 -15.98
CA ILE A 187 35.39 50.88 -14.84
C ILE A 187 35.13 49.38 -14.94
N TYR A 188 35.43 48.69 -13.84
CA TYR A 188 35.24 47.25 -13.67
C TYR A 188 34.14 46.98 -12.65
N CYS A 189 33.42 45.88 -12.85
CA CYS A 189 32.26 45.48 -12.07
C CYS A 189 32.41 44.05 -11.57
N TRP A 190 32.02 43.79 -10.31
CA TRP A 190 32.20 42.49 -9.64
C TRP A 190 30.90 41.75 -9.30
N ALA A 191 29.76 42.45 -9.30
CA ALA A 191 28.43 41.97 -9.00
C ALA A 191 27.37 42.89 -9.64
N ASP A 192 26.10 42.52 -9.62
CA ASP A 192 25.01 43.37 -10.14
C ASP A 192 25.12 44.81 -9.57
N PRO A 193 25.31 45.83 -10.43
CA PRO A 193 25.46 47.22 -9.97
C PRO A 193 24.23 47.80 -9.25
N LEU A 194 23.08 47.14 -9.35
CA LEU A 194 21.86 47.52 -8.64
C LEU A 194 21.73 46.87 -7.26
N HIS A 195 22.70 46.02 -6.88
CA HIS A 195 22.78 45.39 -5.56
C HIS A 195 24.05 45.85 -4.82
N PRO A 196 23.94 46.89 -3.95
CA PRO A 196 25.07 47.43 -3.20
C PRO A 196 25.81 46.38 -2.37
N ILE A 197 27.13 46.40 -2.46
CA ILE A 197 28.01 45.59 -1.63
C ILE A 197 28.53 46.41 -0.43
N GLN A 198 28.93 45.74 0.63
CA GLN A 198 29.38 46.37 1.87
C GLN A 198 30.71 47.12 1.69
N ALA A 199 31.71 46.51 1.04
CA ALA A 199 33.03 47.12 0.86
C ALA A 199 33.91 46.37 -0.15
N PHE A 200 34.91 47.08 -0.66
CA PHE A 200 36.12 46.50 -1.26
C PHE A 200 37.22 46.50 -0.19
N ASP A 201 37.65 45.32 0.27
CA ASP A 201 38.71 45.17 1.26
C ASP A 201 40.10 45.35 0.60
N ALA A 202 40.25 44.92 -0.65
CA ALA A 202 41.46 45.10 -1.46
C ALA A 202 41.15 45.02 -2.95
N VAL A 203 41.94 45.71 -3.79
CA VAL A 203 41.94 45.59 -5.25
C VAL A 203 43.37 45.36 -5.71
N ARG A 204 43.58 44.44 -6.66
CA ARG A 204 44.90 44.00 -7.10
C ARG A 204 44.96 43.82 -8.62
N ASP A 205 46.03 44.32 -9.25
CA ASP A 205 46.34 44.04 -10.66
C ASP A 205 47.43 42.95 -10.71
N LYS A 206 47.11 41.77 -11.27
CA LYS A 206 48.00 40.58 -11.27
C LYS A 206 48.60 40.25 -9.88
N GLY A 207 47.83 40.48 -8.82
CA GLY A 207 48.27 40.21 -7.44
C GLY A 207 49.04 41.36 -6.77
N ALA A 208 49.44 42.39 -7.50
CA ALA A 208 50.00 43.61 -6.92
C ALA A 208 48.89 44.45 -6.30
N PRO A 209 48.97 44.84 -5.00
CA PRO A 209 47.94 45.62 -4.35
C PRO A 209 47.86 47.04 -4.90
N ALA A 210 46.65 47.62 -4.89
CA ALA A 210 46.43 49.03 -5.14
C ALA A 210 47.32 49.90 -4.25
N ALA A 211 48.00 50.89 -4.84
CA ALA A 211 48.79 51.87 -4.10
C ALA A 211 47.91 52.77 -3.22
N ASP A 212 46.71 53.11 -3.71
CA ASP A 212 45.71 53.89 -2.98
C ASP A 212 44.30 53.57 -3.48
N LEU A 213 43.30 53.64 -2.59
CA LEU A 213 41.90 53.41 -2.90
C LEU A 213 41.04 54.51 -2.28
N THR A 214 40.33 55.27 -3.11
CA THR A 214 39.38 56.30 -2.65
C THR A 214 37.93 55.83 -2.87
N ILE A 215 36.99 56.31 -2.06
CA ILE A 215 35.59 55.85 -2.09
C ILE A 215 34.67 56.92 -2.68
N VAL A 216 33.83 56.52 -3.65
CA VAL A 216 32.64 57.30 -4.05
C VAL A 216 31.43 56.80 -3.27
N ASN A 217 30.83 57.69 -2.48
CA ASN A 217 29.60 57.42 -1.75
C ASN A 217 28.37 57.54 -2.64
N TRP A 218 27.26 56.93 -2.21
CA TRP A 218 25.96 57.01 -2.88
C TRP A 218 25.49 58.45 -3.13
N GLN A 219 25.05 58.74 -4.35
CA GLN A 219 24.62 60.09 -4.78
C GLN A 219 23.10 60.22 -4.98
N GLY A 220 22.31 59.39 -4.29
CA GLY A 220 20.84 59.42 -4.37
C GLY A 220 20.23 58.57 -5.48
N SER A 221 20.97 58.28 -6.56
CA SER A 221 20.56 57.31 -7.59
C SER A 221 21.76 56.57 -8.19
N ALA A 222 21.52 55.41 -8.78
CA ALA A 222 22.58 54.59 -9.39
C ALA A 222 23.22 55.32 -10.58
N ALA A 223 22.41 56.00 -11.40
CA ALA A 223 22.88 56.81 -12.53
C ALA A 223 23.74 58.01 -12.07
N ALA A 224 23.33 58.75 -11.05
CA ALA A 224 24.10 59.87 -10.51
C ALA A 224 25.43 59.41 -9.87
N THR A 225 25.40 58.25 -9.23
CA THR A 225 26.59 57.64 -8.63
C THR A 225 27.58 57.18 -9.71
N LEU A 226 27.10 56.60 -10.82
CA LEU A 226 27.94 56.23 -11.96
C LEU A 226 28.58 57.46 -12.61
N ALA A 227 27.81 58.54 -12.80
CA ALA A 227 28.33 59.80 -13.34
C ALA A 227 29.45 60.38 -12.45
N THR A 228 29.26 60.34 -11.13
CA THR A 228 30.28 60.79 -10.16
C THR A 228 31.54 59.92 -10.24
N LEU A 229 31.38 58.59 -10.31
CA LEU A 229 32.50 57.66 -10.48
C LEU A 229 33.30 57.93 -11.77
N ARG A 230 32.62 58.21 -12.89
CA ARG A 230 33.23 58.59 -14.18
C ARG A 230 33.98 59.93 -14.14
N SER A 231 33.66 60.80 -13.19
CA SER A 231 34.36 62.08 -13.01
C SER A 231 35.43 62.05 -11.90
N ALA A 232 35.46 61.00 -11.07
CA ALA A 232 36.34 60.93 -9.92
C ALA A 232 37.83 60.84 -10.30
N ALA A 233 38.69 61.52 -9.53
CA ALA A 233 40.12 61.53 -9.76
C ALA A 233 40.78 60.19 -9.39
N VAL A 234 41.43 59.62 -10.41
CA VAL A 234 42.34 58.46 -10.46
C VAL A 234 43.64 58.50 -9.63
N PRO A 235 43.81 58.00 -8.38
CA PRO A 235 45.16 57.95 -7.80
C PRO A 235 46.11 57.05 -8.62
N PRO A 236 47.37 57.47 -8.88
CA PRO A 236 48.34 56.65 -9.59
C PRO A 236 48.60 55.31 -8.91
N GLY A 237 48.59 54.22 -9.67
CA GLY A 237 48.73 52.84 -9.16
C GLY A 237 47.54 52.36 -8.32
N GLY A 238 46.43 53.09 -8.31
CA GLY A 238 45.27 52.84 -7.45
C GLY A 238 43.93 52.89 -8.19
N GLY A 239 42.85 53.07 -7.42
CA GLY A 239 41.48 53.08 -7.92
C GLY A 239 40.50 53.91 -7.10
N VAL A 240 39.36 54.23 -7.70
CA VAL A 240 38.20 54.79 -7.01
C VAL A 240 37.15 53.68 -6.89
N VAL A 241 36.91 53.20 -5.68
CA VAL A 241 35.94 52.14 -5.40
C VAL A 241 34.55 52.74 -5.14
N CYS A 242 33.51 52.06 -5.60
CA CYS A 242 32.12 52.44 -5.40
C CYS A 242 31.32 51.21 -4.93
N PRO A 243 31.30 50.94 -3.61
CA PRO A 243 30.55 49.80 -3.06
C PRO A 243 29.06 49.82 -3.41
N SER A 244 28.46 51.01 -3.54
CA SER A 244 27.04 51.16 -3.90
C SER A 244 26.70 50.70 -5.33
N LEU A 245 27.68 50.52 -6.20
CA LEU A 245 27.51 50.01 -7.58
C LEU A 245 28.30 48.71 -7.82
N ALA A 246 28.96 48.15 -6.80
CA ALA A 246 29.90 47.04 -6.96
C ALA A 246 30.97 47.26 -8.06
N CYS A 247 31.38 48.51 -8.27
CA CYS A 247 32.28 48.92 -9.34
C CYS A 247 33.53 49.62 -8.81
N VAL A 248 34.62 49.54 -9.58
CA VAL A 248 35.87 50.27 -9.34
C VAL A 248 36.30 50.95 -10.63
N ARG A 249 36.63 52.23 -10.55
CA ARG A 249 37.34 52.93 -11.61
C ARG A 249 38.85 52.81 -11.38
N TRP A 250 39.56 52.21 -12.32
CA TRP A 250 40.99 51.91 -12.17
C TRP A 250 41.87 52.91 -12.92
N TRP A 251 43.10 53.16 -12.44
CA TRP A 251 43.97 54.23 -12.95
C TRP A 251 44.36 54.08 -14.43
N THR A 252 44.84 52.90 -14.81
CA THR A 252 45.26 52.54 -16.18
C THR A 252 44.62 51.23 -16.58
N GLN A 253 44.61 50.88 -17.86
CA GLN A 253 44.17 49.54 -18.26
C GLN A 253 44.98 48.49 -17.49
N PRO A 254 44.34 47.58 -16.73
CA PRO A 254 45.03 46.55 -15.97
C PRO A 254 45.92 45.68 -16.86
N SER A 255 47.06 45.25 -16.33
CA SER A 255 48.02 44.40 -17.07
C SER A 255 47.53 42.96 -17.22
N GLY A 256 46.50 42.57 -16.48
CA GLY A 256 45.79 41.29 -16.56
C GLY A 256 44.41 41.39 -15.92
N ASP A 257 43.98 40.34 -15.22
CA ASP A 257 42.74 40.39 -14.46
C ASP A 257 42.87 41.29 -13.22
N LEU A 258 41.98 42.27 -13.12
CA LEU A 258 41.82 43.08 -11.93
C LEU A 258 41.00 42.28 -10.91
N THR A 259 41.61 41.90 -9.79
CA THR A 259 40.96 41.10 -8.75
C THR A 259 40.67 41.93 -7.50
N ALA A 260 39.65 41.54 -6.74
CA ALA A 260 39.30 42.20 -5.50
C ALA A 260 38.88 41.22 -4.40
N ASP A 261 39.13 41.63 -3.16
CA ASP A 261 38.52 41.03 -1.97
C ASP A 261 37.30 41.88 -1.61
N LEU A 262 36.15 41.22 -1.47
CA LEU A 262 34.85 41.87 -1.34
C LEU A 262 34.18 41.47 -0.04
N ARG A 263 33.50 42.44 0.55
CA ARG A 263 32.38 42.19 1.45
C ARG A 263 31.12 42.35 0.62
N GLY A 264 30.42 41.25 0.38
CA GLY A 264 29.29 41.16 -0.53
C GLY A 264 28.07 42.00 -0.14
N GLU A 265 26.92 41.67 -0.71
CA GLU A 265 25.70 42.44 -0.60
C GLU A 265 25.31 42.81 0.84
N ILE A 266 24.97 44.08 1.03
CA ILE A 266 24.52 44.59 2.33
C ILE A 266 23.02 44.31 2.55
N GLY A 267 22.16 44.57 1.56
CA GLY A 267 20.69 44.55 1.74
C GLY A 267 20.26 45.28 3.03
N ALA A 268 19.59 44.59 3.94
CA ALA A 268 19.18 45.13 5.25
C ALA A 268 20.30 45.22 6.33
N GLY A 269 21.54 44.84 6.00
CA GLY A 269 22.68 44.78 6.91
C GLY A 269 23.68 43.69 6.51
N TYR A 270 24.99 43.92 6.70
CA TYR A 270 26.01 42.97 6.28
C TYR A 270 25.93 41.64 7.04
N VAL A 271 26.11 40.53 6.32
CA VAL A 271 26.16 39.17 6.87
C VAL A 271 27.33 38.39 6.27
N GLU A 272 27.98 37.56 7.08
CA GLU A 272 29.13 36.76 6.64
C GLU A 272 29.17 35.34 7.22
N THR A 273 28.21 34.92 8.04
CA THR A 273 28.14 33.53 8.52
C THR A 273 27.32 32.68 7.57
N THR A 274 27.59 31.37 7.52
CA THR A 274 26.86 30.42 6.64
C THR A 274 25.35 30.51 6.84
N ALA A 275 24.88 30.52 8.10
CA ALA A 275 23.44 30.54 8.40
C ALA A 275 22.76 31.83 7.93
N ASP A 276 23.44 32.97 8.07
CA ASP A 276 22.88 34.26 7.67
C ASP A 276 22.88 34.46 6.16
N ILE A 277 23.93 33.97 5.48
CA ILE A 277 23.99 33.98 4.01
C ILE A 277 22.90 33.09 3.43
N VAL A 278 22.68 31.89 3.99
CA VAL A 278 21.57 31.00 3.61
C VAL A 278 20.23 31.70 3.77
N ALA A 279 20.01 32.40 4.89
CA ALA A 279 18.79 33.16 5.10
C ALA A 279 18.60 34.27 4.05
N ARG A 280 19.67 34.95 3.62
CA ARG A 280 19.63 35.94 2.54
C ARG A 280 19.34 35.34 1.18
N ILE A 281 19.93 34.19 0.86
CA ILE A 281 19.71 33.49 -0.41
C ILE A 281 18.25 33.03 -0.51
N VAL A 282 17.70 32.43 0.56
CA VAL A 282 16.29 32.02 0.59
C VAL A 282 15.36 33.22 0.49
N ALA A 283 15.63 34.32 1.21
CA ALA A 283 14.84 35.54 1.13
C ALA A 283 14.91 36.23 -0.25
N ALA A 284 16.03 36.08 -0.97
CA ALA A 284 16.21 36.60 -2.33
C ALA A 284 15.52 35.76 -3.41
N GLY A 285 15.23 34.48 -3.12
CA GLY A 285 14.50 33.57 -4.00
C GLY A 285 13.04 33.42 -3.56
N PRO A 286 12.63 32.24 -3.05
CA PRO A 286 11.23 31.95 -2.76
C PRO A 286 10.69 32.51 -1.43
N GLY A 287 11.57 32.95 -0.52
CA GLY A 287 11.18 33.53 0.76
C GLY A 287 10.61 32.54 1.78
N THR A 288 10.89 31.24 1.64
CA THR A 288 10.46 30.20 2.58
C THR A 288 10.90 30.52 4.01
N ALA A 289 9.96 30.42 4.96
CA ALA A 289 10.21 30.74 6.37
C ALA A 289 11.18 29.75 7.02
N PHE A 290 11.97 30.24 7.99
CA PHE A 290 12.82 29.43 8.85
C PHE A 290 12.14 29.19 10.19
N ALA A 291 12.28 27.98 10.72
CA ALA A 291 11.79 27.64 12.04
C ALA A 291 12.43 28.53 13.11
N ALA A 292 11.62 28.93 14.11
CA ALA A 292 12.06 29.87 15.12
C ALA A 292 13.37 29.44 15.81
N GLY A 293 14.33 30.36 15.89
CA GLY A 293 15.62 30.16 16.59
C GLY A 293 16.68 29.35 15.82
N THR A 294 16.33 28.73 14.68
CA THR A 294 17.24 27.84 13.96
C THR A 294 18.49 28.53 13.38
N ILE A 295 18.30 29.73 12.80
CA ILE A 295 19.40 30.54 12.24
C ILE A 295 20.39 30.91 13.35
N ALA A 296 19.89 31.35 14.51
CA ALA A 296 20.73 31.73 15.64
C ALA A 296 21.55 30.55 16.17
N ALA A 297 20.93 29.36 16.27
CA ALA A 297 21.63 28.15 16.69
C ALA A 297 22.71 27.72 15.67
N ALA A 298 22.39 27.73 14.38
CA ALA A 298 23.34 27.39 13.31
C ALA A 298 24.50 28.39 13.22
N ARG A 299 24.23 29.68 13.42
CA ARG A 299 25.26 30.74 13.50
C ARG A 299 26.21 30.49 14.68
N ALA A 300 25.67 30.16 15.85
CA ALA A 300 26.49 29.87 17.03
C ALA A 300 27.35 28.61 16.83
N ALA A 301 26.80 27.59 16.16
CA ALA A 301 27.52 26.38 15.80
C ALA A 301 28.67 26.65 14.80
N ARG A 302 28.47 27.53 13.81
CA ARG A 302 29.43 27.83 12.75
C ARG A 302 29.61 29.35 12.56
N PRO A 303 30.40 30.01 13.44
CA PRO A 303 30.55 31.46 13.43
C PRO A 303 31.58 31.99 12.43
N ALA A 304 32.31 31.10 11.73
CA ALA A 304 33.37 31.50 10.83
C ALA A 304 32.84 32.30 9.62
N PRO A 305 33.49 33.40 9.22
CA PRO A 305 33.14 34.14 8.02
C PRO A 305 33.33 33.30 6.75
N VAL A 306 32.34 33.33 5.87
CA VAL A 306 32.35 32.69 4.55
C VAL A 306 31.80 33.65 3.50
N GLY A 307 32.05 33.34 2.23
CA GLY A 307 31.48 34.07 1.10
C GLY A 307 30.82 33.14 0.11
N TRP A 308 29.90 33.70 -0.66
CA TRP A 308 29.20 33.00 -1.72
C TRP A 308 29.08 33.86 -2.96
N VAL A 309 29.26 33.26 -4.12
CA VAL A 309 29.06 33.88 -5.42
C VAL A 309 28.04 33.07 -6.19
N ALA A 310 26.95 33.70 -6.63
CA ALA A 310 26.08 33.16 -7.66
C ALA A 310 26.39 33.87 -8.99
N ALA A 311 26.65 33.11 -10.05
CA ALA A 311 27.04 33.66 -11.35
C ALA A 311 26.41 32.96 -12.57
N ASP A 312 25.50 32.01 -12.33
CA ASP A 312 24.82 31.25 -13.37
C ASP A 312 23.30 31.18 -13.11
N ASP A 313 22.54 30.82 -14.13
CA ASP A 313 21.08 30.75 -14.16
C ASP A 313 20.53 29.31 -14.04
N SER A 314 21.40 28.36 -13.69
CA SER A 314 21.07 26.93 -13.57
C SER A 314 21.09 26.46 -12.11
N THR A 315 21.89 27.11 -11.26
CA THR A 315 22.06 26.75 -9.86
C THR A 315 20.83 27.14 -9.05
N THR A 316 20.20 26.15 -8.45
CA THR A 316 18.97 26.32 -7.65
C THR A 316 19.28 26.83 -6.24
N VAL A 317 18.30 27.48 -5.60
CA VAL A 317 18.43 27.92 -4.20
C VAL A 317 18.76 26.74 -3.29
N ALA A 318 18.11 25.59 -3.46
CA ALA A 318 18.36 24.36 -2.72
C ALA A 318 19.81 23.90 -2.86
N SER A 319 20.36 23.89 -4.09
CA SER A 319 21.75 23.51 -4.34
C SER A 319 22.74 24.45 -3.67
N MET A 320 22.50 25.77 -3.71
CA MET A 320 23.35 26.75 -3.01
C MET A 320 23.32 26.55 -1.50
N VAL A 321 22.13 26.33 -0.93
CA VAL A 321 21.93 26.09 0.51
C VAL A 321 22.59 24.77 0.93
N GLU A 322 22.44 23.71 0.14
CA GLU A 322 23.05 22.41 0.38
C GLU A 322 24.59 22.50 0.36
N GLU A 323 25.17 23.20 -0.62
CA GLU A 323 26.62 23.38 -0.69
C GLU A 323 27.17 24.20 0.48
N LEU A 324 26.54 25.32 0.84
CA LEU A 324 26.95 26.18 1.96
C LEU A 324 26.89 25.44 3.30
N LEU A 325 25.77 24.79 3.59
CA LEU A 325 25.55 24.07 4.86
C LEU A 325 26.41 22.81 4.92
N GLY A 326 26.47 22.04 3.83
CA GLY A 326 27.29 20.84 3.73
C GLY A 326 28.79 21.12 3.94
N ASN A 327 29.31 22.23 3.40
CA ASN A 327 30.68 22.70 3.65
C ASN A 327 30.93 23.20 5.08
N SER A 328 29.86 23.47 5.84
CA SER A 328 29.93 23.94 7.23
C SER A 328 29.53 22.86 8.25
N SER A 329 29.40 21.59 7.84
CA SER A 329 28.89 20.50 8.71
C SER A 329 27.54 20.81 9.37
N LEU A 330 26.70 21.54 8.64
CA LEU A 330 25.30 21.79 8.95
C LEU A 330 24.43 21.03 7.94
N LEU A 331 23.16 20.87 8.27
CA LEU A 331 22.15 20.32 7.37
C LEU A 331 20.87 21.13 7.50
N TRP A 332 20.00 20.99 6.50
CA TRP A 332 18.67 21.56 6.49
C TRP A 332 17.60 20.51 6.21
N LEU A 333 16.44 20.74 6.81
CA LEU A 333 15.23 19.91 6.69
C LEU A 333 14.02 20.84 6.67
N LEU A 334 12.87 20.33 6.22
CA LEU A 334 11.59 20.98 6.47
C LEU A 334 10.90 20.34 7.68
N ASN A 335 10.33 21.15 8.56
CA ASN A 335 9.42 20.65 9.61
C ASN A 335 8.02 20.37 9.04
N ASP A 336 7.12 19.89 9.90
CA ASP A 336 5.71 19.63 9.58
C ASP A 336 4.92 20.88 9.15
N ALA A 337 5.36 22.06 9.58
CA ALA A 337 4.83 23.35 9.15
C ALA A 337 5.40 23.85 7.80
N GLY A 338 6.35 23.12 7.20
CA GLY A 338 7.01 23.52 5.96
C GLY A 338 8.08 24.60 6.12
N GLU A 339 8.54 24.85 7.35
CA GLU A 339 9.61 25.80 7.66
C GLU A 339 10.99 25.13 7.57
N ILE A 340 11.99 25.88 7.12
CA ILE A 340 13.37 25.43 7.04
C ILE A 340 13.96 25.34 8.45
N VAL A 341 14.45 24.17 8.81
CA VAL A 341 15.20 23.88 10.04
C VAL A 341 16.66 23.64 9.68
N LEU A 342 17.54 24.50 10.18
CA LEU A 342 19.00 24.32 10.18
C LEU A 342 19.45 23.59 11.46
N ARG A 343 20.30 22.58 11.33
CA ARG A 343 20.89 21.90 12.49
C ARG A 343 22.28 21.35 12.19
N GLU A 344 23.02 21.00 13.23
CA GLU A 344 24.27 20.26 13.09
C GLU A 344 24.02 18.80 12.70
N TRP A 345 24.99 18.21 12.01
CA TRP A 345 25.07 16.76 11.88
C TRP A 345 25.40 16.14 13.24
N ALA A 346 24.39 15.55 13.89
CA ALA A 346 24.54 14.84 15.15
C ALA A 346 23.77 13.52 15.13
N TRP A 347 24.42 12.44 15.59
CA TRP A 347 23.77 11.17 15.87
C TRP A 347 23.27 11.19 17.32
N GLY A 348 21.96 11.32 17.49
CA GLY A 348 21.31 11.29 18.80
C GLY A 348 20.80 9.90 19.19
N ALA A 349 20.23 9.80 20.39
CA ALA A 349 19.44 8.64 20.76
C ALA A 349 18.28 8.46 19.75
N PRO A 350 17.92 7.22 19.39
CA PRO A 350 16.76 6.97 18.53
C PRO A 350 15.50 7.60 19.13
N VAL A 351 14.87 8.52 18.40
CA VAL A 351 13.62 9.19 18.82
C VAL A 351 12.36 8.52 18.25
N ALA A 352 12.54 7.66 17.25
CA ALA A 352 11.49 6.86 16.63
C ALA A 352 12.10 5.57 16.04
N ALA A 353 11.28 4.52 15.90
CA ALA A 353 11.65 3.28 15.23
C ALA A 353 10.74 3.07 14.01
N GLY A 354 11.32 2.67 12.88
CA GLY A 354 10.60 2.30 11.66
C GLY A 354 10.92 0.86 11.27
N ILE A 355 9.99 0.20 10.60
CA ILE A 355 10.18 -1.14 10.03
C ILE A 355 10.62 -0.97 8.58
N SER A 356 11.83 -1.42 8.24
CA SER A 356 12.31 -1.38 6.85
C SER A 356 11.61 -2.47 6.03
N GLN A 357 10.87 -2.07 4.99
CA GLN A 357 10.15 -3.00 4.11
C GLN A 357 11.00 -3.53 2.95
N SER A 358 12.09 -2.85 2.59
CA SER A 358 12.97 -3.27 1.48
C SER A 358 14.38 -2.72 1.68
N VAL A 359 15.29 -3.57 2.18
CA VAL A 359 16.71 -3.23 2.33
C VAL A 359 17.47 -3.83 1.14
N LYS A 360 18.04 -2.96 0.31
CA LYS A 360 18.97 -3.36 -0.74
C LYS A 360 20.30 -2.64 -0.53
N ARG A 361 21.40 -3.38 -0.49
CA ARG A 361 22.75 -2.81 -0.54
C ARG A 361 23.02 -2.34 -1.97
N THR A 362 23.01 -1.03 -2.20
CA THR A 362 23.27 -0.41 -3.51
C THR A 362 24.75 -0.16 -3.76
N SER A 363 25.51 0.12 -2.70
CA SER A 363 26.95 0.42 -2.75
C SER A 363 27.64 0.06 -1.43
N VAL A 364 28.97 -0.02 -1.45
CA VAL A 364 29.82 -0.19 -0.26
C VAL A 364 30.85 0.93 -0.28
N PHE A 365 30.92 1.70 0.80
CA PHE A 365 31.85 2.81 0.94
C PHE A 365 32.87 2.52 2.03
N ARG A 366 34.05 3.14 1.94
CA ARG A 366 35.09 3.00 2.96
C ARG A 366 34.65 3.71 4.25
N PRO A 367 35.01 3.20 5.45
CA PRO A 367 34.55 3.75 6.74
C PRO A 367 35.03 5.18 7.05
N VAL A 368 35.94 5.73 6.26
CA VAL A 368 36.59 7.03 6.52
C VAL A 368 36.59 7.83 5.23
N ALA A 369 35.86 8.96 5.22
CA ALA A 369 36.00 9.99 4.22
C ALA A 369 36.75 11.17 4.86
N THR A 370 37.92 11.49 4.32
CA THR A 370 38.71 12.65 4.75
C THR A 370 38.30 13.83 3.88
N ARG A 371 37.68 14.85 4.47
CA ARG A 371 37.36 16.09 3.77
C ARG A 371 38.46 17.13 4.00
N LYS A 372 39.02 17.66 2.92
CA LYS A 372 39.99 18.75 2.99
C LYS A 372 39.23 20.04 3.28
N LEU A 373 39.22 20.47 4.55
CA LEU A 373 38.77 21.80 4.93
C LEU A 373 39.81 22.80 4.38
N GLY A 374 39.48 23.43 3.26
CA GLY A 374 40.33 24.43 2.64
C GLY A 374 40.41 25.67 3.52
N TYR A 375 41.63 26.18 3.75
CA TYR A 375 41.82 27.55 4.19
C TYR A 375 41.42 28.49 3.03
N CYS A 376 40.80 29.63 3.36
CA CYS A 376 40.51 30.80 2.50
C CYS A 376 40.53 30.51 0.98
N ARG A 377 39.40 30.07 0.41
CA ARG A 377 39.28 29.80 -1.03
C ARG A 377 39.30 31.11 -1.82
N ASN A 378 40.29 31.26 -2.69
CA ASN A 378 40.31 32.32 -3.70
C ASN A 378 39.40 31.93 -4.89
N GLU A 379 38.56 32.87 -5.34
CA GLU A 379 37.70 32.67 -6.52
C GLU A 379 38.53 32.49 -7.80
N LYS A 380 39.60 33.28 -7.95
CA LYS A 380 40.60 33.10 -8.99
C LYS A 380 41.90 32.56 -8.39
N VAL A 381 42.35 31.40 -8.88
CA VAL A 381 43.66 30.83 -8.52
C VAL A 381 44.67 31.27 -9.58
N MET A 382 45.79 31.90 -9.16
CA MET A 382 46.84 32.35 -10.09
C MET A 382 47.51 31.15 -10.77
N ALA A 383 47.76 31.23 -12.08
CA ALA A 383 48.46 30.19 -12.81
C ALA A 383 49.97 30.29 -12.57
N ARG A 384 50.70 29.17 -12.66
CA ARG A 384 52.15 29.10 -12.41
C ARG A 384 52.98 29.98 -13.38
N GLY A 385 52.40 30.41 -14.50
CA GLY A 385 53.03 31.28 -15.51
C GLY A 385 52.83 32.80 -15.30
N ASP A 386 51.96 33.22 -14.38
CA ASP A 386 51.61 34.64 -14.21
C ASP A 386 52.73 35.47 -13.52
N LEU A 387 53.76 34.81 -12.96
CA LEU A 387 54.92 35.41 -12.31
C LEU A 387 56.09 35.72 -13.28
N ALA A 388 56.04 35.25 -14.52
CA ALA A 388 57.22 35.21 -15.41
C ALA A 388 57.41 36.43 -16.33
N ALA A 389 56.64 37.52 -16.17
CA ALA A 389 56.59 38.62 -17.15
C ALA A 389 56.86 40.03 -16.59
N ILE A 390 57.56 40.17 -15.45
CA ILE A 390 57.85 41.49 -14.83
C ILE A 390 59.31 41.95 -14.95
N VAL A 391 60.22 41.12 -15.47
CA VAL A 391 61.60 41.56 -15.73
C VAL A 391 61.97 41.14 -17.14
N LEU A 392 61.98 42.11 -18.05
CA LEU A 392 62.87 42.27 -19.21
C LEU A 392 62.13 43.04 -20.32
N THR A 393 62.23 44.36 -20.27
CA THR A 393 62.09 45.24 -21.44
C THR A 393 62.55 46.64 -21.03
N ASP A 394 63.87 46.88 -21.12
CA ASP A 394 64.47 48.09 -21.73
C ASP A 394 65.99 48.15 -21.53
N GLY A 395 66.67 48.72 -22.52
CA GLY A 395 68.12 48.68 -22.71
C GLY A 395 68.96 49.27 -21.58
N VAL A 396 70.05 48.59 -21.25
CA VAL A 396 70.99 49.00 -20.20
C VAL A 396 72.09 49.87 -20.79
N THR A 397 72.21 51.10 -20.28
CA THR A 397 73.36 52.00 -20.41
C THR A 397 74.07 52.08 -19.06
N TYR A 398 75.39 52.31 -19.05
CA TYR A 398 76.09 52.67 -17.81
C TYR A 398 75.65 54.07 -17.35
N GLY A 399 75.89 54.40 -16.08
CA GLY A 399 75.46 55.68 -15.48
C GLY A 399 76.03 56.96 -16.13
N ASP A 400 76.91 56.82 -17.12
CA ASP A 400 77.45 57.90 -17.95
C ASP A 400 76.90 57.95 -19.39
N GLY A 401 76.00 57.02 -19.75
CA GLY A 401 75.32 56.98 -21.05
C GLY A 401 76.01 56.17 -22.15
N THR A 402 77.10 55.46 -21.86
CA THR A 402 77.85 54.74 -22.91
C THR A 402 77.25 53.34 -23.24
N PRO A 403 77.00 53.00 -24.53
CA PRO A 403 76.54 51.66 -24.93
C PRO A 403 77.69 50.62 -25.00
N ILE A 404 77.36 49.35 -24.74
CA ILE A 404 78.34 48.25 -24.62
C ILE A 404 79.10 47.91 -25.92
N ASP A 405 78.63 48.38 -27.08
CA ASP A 405 79.25 48.14 -28.39
C ASP A 405 80.48 49.01 -28.69
N ALA A 406 80.86 49.93 -27.80
CA ALA A 406 81.98 50.87 -27.99
C ALA A 406 83.37 50.32 -27.61
N LEU A 407 83.50 49.06 -27.16
CA LEU A 407 84.76 48.47 -26.68
C LEU A 407 85.47 47.56 -27.70
N LYS A 408 85.69 48.05 -28.93
CA LYS A 408 86.66 47.43 -29.85
C LYS A 408 87.89 48.34 -30.03
N PRO A 409 89.11 47.83 -29.82
CA PRO A 409 90.31 48.64 -29.90
C PRO A 409 90.68 48.97 -31.36
N ALA A 410 91.13 50.22 -31.56
CA ALA A 410 91.81 50.76 -32.74
C ALA A 410 93.13 51.37 -32.18
N GLN A 411 94.35 51.20 -32.69
CA GLN A 411 94.88 50.93 -34.02
C GLN A 411 96.34 50.38 -33.92
N PRO A 412 96.95 49.98 -35.06
CA PRO A 412 98.33 49.49 -35.18
C PRO A 412 99.42 50.58 -35.09
N GLY A 413 100.56 50.27 -34.45
CA GLY A 413 101.87 50.87 -34.82
C GLY A 413 102.57 51.89 -33.90
N ALA A 414 102.47 51.84 -32.58
CA ALA A 414 103.27 52.70 -31.69
C ALA A 414 104.35 51.91 -30.91
N ASP A 415 105.37 51.40 -31.59
CA ASP A 415 106.59 50.86 -30.98
C ASP A 415 107.80 51.69 -31.42
N VAL A 416 108.37 52.45 -30.47
CA VAL A 416 109.70 53.09 -30.56
C VAL A 416 110.55 52.71 -29.33
N THR A 417 110.42 51.48 -28.86
CA THR A 417 111.04 50.99 -27.61
C THR A 417 112.56 50.77 -27.74
N GLY A 418 113.07 50.65 -28.97
CA GLY A 418 114.48 50.34 -29.24
C GLY A 418 115.47 51.45 -28.86
N GLU A 419 115.10 52.73 -29.00
CA GLU A 419 116.05 53.84 -28.81
C GLU A 419 116.13 54.37 -27.38
N HIS A 420 115.10 54.16 -26.55
CA HIS A 420 115.10 54.66 -25.16
C HIS A 420 115.75 53.70 -24.16
N THR A 421 115.82 52.41 -24.46
CA THR A 421 116.29 51.38 -23.51
C THR A 421 117.82 51.40 -23.28
N SER A 422 118.60 51.86 -24.26
CA SER A 422 120.06 51.93 -24.16
C SER A 422 120.57 53.20 -23.47
N ALA A 423 119.78 54.27 -23.44
CA ALA A 423 120.11 55.51 -22.74
C ALA A 423 119.82 55.42 -21.22
N ASP A 424 118.75 54.72 -20.81
CA ASP A 424 118.34 54.61 -19.40
C ASP A 424 119.21 53.66 -18.57
N THR A 425 119.79 52.62 -19.17
CA THR A 425 120.60 51.62 -18.44
C THR A 425 121.99 52.12 -18.02
N GLY A 426 122.53 53.13 -18.70
CA GLY A 426 123.82 53.75 -18.36
C GLY A 426 123.78 54.73 -17.17
N ALA A 427 122.62 55.31 -16.87
CA ALA A 427 122.48 56.36 -15.85
C ALA A 427 122.34 55.82 -14.40
N VAL A 428 122.04 54.52 -14.23
CA VAL A 428 121.63 53.95 -12.93
C VAL A 428 122.60 52.93 -12.32
N ASN A 429 123.80 52.74 -12.87
CA ASN A 429 124.84 51.81 -12.35
C ASN A 429 124.31 50.39 -12.02
N GLY A 430 123.29 49.91 -12.72
CA GLY A 430 122.70 48.58 -12.49
C GLY A 430 121.90 48.41 -11.20
N VAL A 431 121.59 49.48 -10.44
CA VAL A 431 120.66 49.43 -9.31
C VAL A 431 119.33 50.09 -9.72
N PRO A 432 118.19 49.38 -9.70
CA PRO A 432 116.91 49.99 -10.04
C PRO A 432 116.61 51.17 -9.13
N ALA A 433 116.04 52.25 -9.68
CA ALA A 433 115.59 53.38 -8.87
C ALA A 433 114.64 52.90 -7.75
N ALA A 434 114.63 53.54 -6.57
CA ALA A 434 113.83 53.13 -5.41
C ALA A 434 112.33 52.87 -5.76
N THR A 435 111.78 53.65 -6.69
CA THR A 435 110.44 53.48 -7.24
C THR A 435 110.23 52.11 -7.92
N ILE A 436 111.23 51.58 -8.62
CA ILE A 436 111.19 50.25 -9.25
C ILE A 436 111.20 49.15 -8.18
N THR A 437 112.00 49.30 -7.13
CA THR A 437 112.02 48.35 -6.00
C THR A 437 110.66 48.30 -5.29
N THR A 438 110.01 49.45 -5.06
CA THR A 438 108.66 49.49 -4.50
C THR A 438 107.65 48.82 -5.44
N LYS A 439 107.68 49.13 -6.74
CA LYS A 439 106.80 48.47 -7.73
C LYS A 439 107.00 46.95 -7.76
N LEU A 440 108.23 46.46 -7.61
CA LEU A 440 108.53 45.04 -7.54
C LEU A 440 107.93 44.40 -6.28
N SER A 441 108.06 45.04 -5.11
CA SER A 441 107.45 44.54 -3.86
C SER A 441 105.91 44.53 -3.90
N THR A 442 105.30 45.52 -4.56
CA THR A 442 103.85 45.52 -4.81
C THR A 442 103.46 44.39 -5.75
N LEU A 443 104.20 44.19 -6.84
CA LEU A 443 103.96 43.09 -7.79
C LEU A 443 104.10 41.72 -7.12
N GLU A 444 105.07 41.53 -6.23
CA GLU A 444 105.23 40.30 -5.44
C GLU A 444 104.01 40.06 -4.53
N THR A 445 103.50 41.11 -3.91
CA THR A 445 102.28 41.05 -3.06
C THR A 445 101.04 40.73 -3.90
N ASP A 446 100.85 41.41 -5.02
CA ASP A 446 99.73 41.18 -5.93
C ASP A 446 99.78 39.77 -6.54
N THR A 447 100.99 39.28 -6.87
CA THR A 447 101.20 37.93 -7.38
C THR A 447 100.85 36.89 -6.31
N ALA A 448 101.25 37.10 -5.05
CA ALA A 448 100.87 36.22 -3.96
C ALA A 448 99.34 36.19 -3.73
N ALA A 449 98.68 37.35 -3.82
CA ALA A 449 97.22 37.45 -3.73
C ALA A 449 96.53 36.73 -4.91
N ALA A 450 97.05 36.89 -6.14
CA ALA A 450 96.53 36.20 -7.32
C ALA A 450 96.67 34.68 -7.20
N ILE A 451 97.82 34.18 -6.73
CA ILE A 451 98.03 32.74 -6.46
C ILE A 451 97.02 32.23 -5.44
N SER A 452 96.78 32.98 -4.35
CA SER A 452 95.77 32.63 -3.35
C SER A 452 94.36 32.57 -3.93
N ASN A 453 94.00 33.52 -4.80
CA ASN A 453 92.70 33.54 -5.48
C ASN A 453 92.54 32.36 -6.44
N ILE A 454 93.60 32.02 -7.18
CA ILE A 454 93.61 30.85 -8.08
C ILE A 454 93.38 29.57 -7.28
N ALA A 455 94.08 29.37 -6.17
CA ALA A 455 93.91 28.20 -5.32
C ALA A 455 92.46 28.09 -4.77
N ALA A 456 91.85 29.23 -4.40
CA ALA A 456 90.45 29.25 -3.96
C ALA A 456 89.47 28.89 -5.09
N LEU A 457 89.72 29.37 -6.31
CA LEU A 457 88.92 29.03 -7.49
C LEU A 457 89.08 27.56 -7.90
N GLU A 458 90.28 27.00 -7.81
CA GLU A 458 90.53 25.58 -8.06
C GLU A 458 89.77 24.69 -7.06
N ALA A 459 89.72 25.09 -5.78
CA ALA A 459 88.91 24.41 -4.78
C ALA A 459 87.41 24.48 -5.10
N GLN A 460 86.90 25.66 -5.45
CA GLN A 460 85.49 25.82 -5.87
C GLN A 460 85.15 25.00 -7.12
N ALA A 461 86.06 24.91 -8.10
CA ALA A 461 85.87 24.11 -9.30
C ALA A 461 85.79 22.61 -8.96
N SER A 462 86.63 22.13 -8.04
CA SER A 462 86.57 20.75 -7.54
C SER A 462 85.24 20.45 -6.86
N ASP A 463 84.75 21.35 -6.01
CA ASP A 463 83.47 21.20 -5.32
C ASP A 463 82.29 21.17 -6.31
N LEU A 464 82.29 22.06 -7.31
CA LEU A 464 81.29 22.05 -8.38
C LEU A 464 81.32 20.77 -9.20
N GLN A 465 82.51 20.23 -9.45
CA GLN A 465 82.67 18.99 -10.21
C GLN A 465 82.14 17.78 -9.42
N ALA A 466 82.33 17.76 -8.11
CA ALA A 466 81.72 16.76 -7.22
C ALA A 466 80.18 16.88 -7.21
N GLN A 467 79.65 18.09 -7.06
CA GLN A 467 78.19 18.33 -7.12
C GLN A 467 77.58 17.90 -8.47
N ALA A 468 78.28 18.09 -9.58
CA ALA A 468 77.83 17.67 -10.89
C ALA A 468 77.75 16.14 -11.02
N VAL A 469 78.67 15.40 -10.40
CA VAL A 469 78.63 13.93 -10.35
C VAL A 469 77.45 13.45 -9.52
N GLU A 470 77.23 14.02 -8.32
CA GLU A 470 76.08 13.68 -7.47
C GLU A 470 74.74 13.94 -8.18
N LEU A 471 74.64 15.06 -8.91
CA LEU A 471 73.46 15.37 -9.70
C LEU A 471 73.26 14.36 -10.84
N GLY A 472 74.33 13.92 -11.48
CA GLY A 472 74.30 12.89 -12.52
C GLY A 472 73.76 11.55 -12.00
N ASP A 473 74.20 11.13 -10.82
CA ASP A 473 73.73 9.92 -10.15
C ASP A 473 72.24 10.03 -9.77
N ALA A 474 71.82 11.17 -9.22
CA ALA A 474 70.42 11.44 -8.89
C ALA A 474 69.52 11.41 -10.14
N ILE A 475 69.99 11.95 -11.28
CA ILE A 475 69.26 11.89 -12.56
C ILE A 475 69.11 10.44 -13.05
N ALA A 476 70.15 9.62 -12.92
CA ALA A 476 70.09 8.21 -13.30
C ALA A 476 69.08 7.43 -12.44
N GLU A 477 69.03 7.70 -11.13
CA GLU A 477 68.04 7.10 -10.23
C GLU A 477 66.61 7.49 -10.61
N VAL A 478 66.36 8.78 -10.83
CA VAL A 478 65.05 9.28 -11.30
C VAL A 478 64.68 8.63 -12.63
N GLY A 479 65.64 8.45 -13.55
CA GLY A 479 65.44 7.71 -14.79
C GLY A 479 64.93 6.29 -14.59
N GLY A 480 65.50 5.54 -13.63
CA GLY A 480 65.04 4.21 -13.25
C GLY A 480 63.63 4.20 -12.64
N GLN A 481 63.32 5.20 -11.79
CA GLN A 481 61.98 5.37 -11.22
C GLN A 481 60.94 5.65 -12.32
N VAL A 482 61.26 6.49 -13.32
CA VAL A 482 60.39 6.79 -14.47
C VAL A 482 60.08 5.53 -15.28
N VAL A 483 61.07 4.68 -15.57
CA VAL A 483 60.86 3.41 -16.30
C VAL A 483 59.93 2.47 -15.52
N THR A 484 60.07 2.42 -14.20
CA THR A 484 59.21 1.61 -13.32
C THR A 484 57.76 2.11 -13.35
N LEU A 485 57.57 3.44 -13.28
CA LEU A 485 56.25 4.06 -13.38
C LEU A 485 55.61 3.82 -14.75
N GLN A 486 56.37 3.91 -15.85
CA GLN A 486 55.89 3.62 -17.20
C GLN A 486 55.39 2.17 -17.32
N THR A 487 56.16 1.21 -16.80
CA THR A 487 55.79 -0.21 -16.80
C THR A 487 54.52 -0.46 -15.99
N THR A 488 54.42 0.13 -14.80
CA THR A 488 53.24 0.02 -13.93
C THR A 488 52.00 0.62 -14.59
N THR A 489 52.14 1.79 -15.23
CA THR A 489 51.05 2.47 -15.94
C THR A 489 50.54 1.64 -17.12
N ALA A 490 51.44 1.02 -17.90
CA ALA A 490 51.06 0.15 -19.00
C ALA A 490 50.28 -1.10 -18.53
N SER A 491 50.71 -1.71 -17.41
CA SER A 491 50.00 -2.84 -16.79
C SER A 491 48.62 -2.43 -16.30
N GLN A 492 48.50 -1.27 -15.63
CA GLN A 492 47.22 -0.73 -15.19
C GLN A 492 46.30 -0.41 -16.38
N GLY A 493 46.83 0.14 -17.47
CA GLY A 493 46.08 0.37 -18.71
C GLY A 493 45.47 -0.91 -19.28
N SER A 494 46.22 -2.01 -19.24
CA SER A 494 45.75 -3.33 -19.69
C SER A 494 44.63 -3.89 -18.80
N LEU A 495 44.76 -3.72 -17.48
CA LEU A 495 43.71 -4.10 -16.52
C LEU A 495 42.43 -3.27 -16.70
N ILE A 496 42.56 -1.97 -16.94
CA ILE A 496 41.42 -1.08 -17.21
C ILE A 496 40.68 -1.54 -18.47
N ALA A 497 41.39 -1.87 -19.55
CA ALA A 497 40.76 -2.37 -20.79
C ALA A 497 40.02 -3.70 -20.59
N SER A 498 40.60 -4.63 -19.81
CA SER A 498 39.95 -5.89 -19.45
C SER A 498 38.67 -5.65 -18.63
N ASN A 499 38.76 -4.80 -17.61
CA ASN A 499 37.61 -4.44 -16.78
C ASN A 499 36.51 -3.73 -17.58
N ALA A 500 36.86 -2.86 -18.53
CA ALA A 500 35.90 -2.21 -19.41
C ALA A 500 35.11 -3.23 -20.25
N THR A 501 35.78 -4.26 -20.76
CA THR A 501 35.13 -5.35 -21.50
C THR A 501 34.18 -6.15 -20.60
N ALA A 502 34.62 -6.49 -19.37
CA ALA A 502 33.78 -7.20 -18.41
C ALA A 502 32.53 -6.38 -18.03
N ILE A 503 32.68 -5.07 -17.80
CA ILE A 503 31.56 -4.15 -17.51
C ILE A 503 30.57 -4.11 -18.68
N SER A 504 31.06 -4.05 -19.93
CA SER A 504 30.21 -4.08 -21.13
C SER A 504 29.36 -5.35 -21.22
N ASN A 505 29.96 -6.52 -20.94
CA ASN A 505 29.25 -7.79 -20.90
C ASN A 505 28.17 -7.81 -19.79
N VAL A 506 28.50 -7.31 -18.60
CA VAL A 506 27.52 -7.20 -17.50
C VAL A 506 26.37 -6.26 -17.86
N ALA A 507 26.66 -5.14 -18.53
CA ALA A 507 25.63 -4.21 -19.01
C ALA A 507 24.68 -4.88 -20.02
N GLY A 508 25.21 -5.68 -20.95
CA GLY A 508 24.40 -6.47 -21.89
C GLY A 508 23.51 -7.53 -21.19
N ASN A 509 24.07 -8.23 -20.20
CA ASN A 509 23.30 -9.18 -19.39
C ASN A 509 22.18 -8.49 -18.60
N LEU A 510 22.47 -7.31 -18.03
CA LEU A 510 21.49 -6.52 -17.30
C LEU A 510 20.37 -6.00 -18.21
N ALA A 511 20.67 -5.57 -19.43
CA ALA A 511 19.67 -5.17 -20.41
C ALA A 511 18.75 -6.33 -20.80
N THR A 512 19.32 -7.53 -20.97
CA THR A 512 18.56 -8.76 -21.24
C THR A 512 17.65 -9.12 -20.06
N LEU A 513 18.19 -9.08 -18.83
CA LEU A 513 17.40 -9.35 -17.62
C LEU A 513 16.27 -8.33 -17.44
N THR A 514 16.52 -7.06 -17.73
CA THR A 514 15.51 -5.99 -17.66
C THR A 514 14.36 -6.26 -18.62
N THR A 515 14.66 -6.66 -19.86
CA THR A 515 13.66 -7.06 -20.86
C THR A 515 12.83 -8.25 -20.36
N THR A 516 13.49 -9.29 -19.86
CA THR A 516 12.82 -10.50 -19.34
C THR A 516 11.91 -10.18 -18.15
N VAL A 517 12.38 -9.39 -17.18
CA VAL A 517 11.59 -8.98 -16.01
C VAL A 517 10.39 -8.13 -16.42
N SER A 518 10.54 -7.26 -17.42
CA SER A 518 9.44 -6.45 -17.94
C SER A 518 8.34 -7.31 -18.60
N ALA A 519 8.74 -8.33 -19.38
CA ALA A 519 7.81 -9.29 -19.97
C ALA A 519 7.09 -10.15 -18.91
N LEU A 520 7.83 -10.58 -17.86
CA LEU A 520 7.26 -11.25 -16.69
C LEU A 520 6.24 -10.35 -15.97
N GLY A 521 6.55 -9.07 -15.76
CA GLY A 521 5.63 -8.12 -15.13
C GLY A 521 4.33 -7.95 -15.92
N THR A 522 4.41 -7.92 -17.25
CA THR A 522 3.24 -7.90 -18.14
C THR A 522 2.40 -9.17 -18.03
N THR A 523 3.06 -10.34 -17.97
CA THR A 523 2.40 -11.64 -17.79
C THR A 523 1.67 -11.73 -16.45
N VAL A 524 2.33 -11.30 -15.35
CA VAL A 524 1.75 -11.27 -14.00
C VAL A 524 0.53 -10.34 -13.97
N SER A 525 0.60 -9.18 -14.61
CA SER A 525 -0.54 -8.24 -14.67
C SER A 525 -1.73 -8.83 -15.43
N THR A 526 -1.46 -9.56 -16.51
CA THR A 526 -2.48 -10.29 -17.28
C THR A 526 -3.12 -11.39 -16.44
N GLN A 527 -2.32 -12.17 -15.72
CA GLN A 527 -2.81 -13.22 -14.82
C GLN A 527 -3.64 -12.66 -13.66
N ALA A 528 -3.23 -11.53 -13.06
CA ALA A 528 -3.98 -10.86 -12.00
C ALA A 528 -5.38 -10.41 -12.48
N SER A 529 -5.45 -9.89 -13.71
CA SER A 529 -6.71 -9.52 -14.35
C SER A 529 -7.62 -10.73 -14.59
N ALA A 530 -7.05 -11.85 -15.05
CA ALA A 530 -7.78 -13.10 -15.24
C ALA A 530 -8.32 -13.66 -13.91
N ILE A 531 -7.53 -13.61 -12.83
CA ILE A 531 -7.96 -14.03 -11.48
C ILE A 531 -9.13 -13.17 -11.00
N SER A 532 -9.06 -11.84 -11.15
CA SER A 532 -10.14 -10.93 -10.76
C SER A 532 -11.47 -11.22 -11.51
N SER A 533 -11.36 -11.57 -12.79
CA SER A 533 -12.52 -12.00 -13.60
C SER A 533 -13.10 -13.32 -13.10
N LEU A 534 -12.27 -14.29 -12.75
CA LEU A 534 -12.70 -15.56 -12.18
C LEU A 534 -13.37 -15.39 -10.82
N GLU A 535 -12.85 -14.52 -9.95
CA GLU A 535 -13.46 -14.18 -8.66
C GLU A 535 -14.86 -13.58 -8.83
N THR A 536 -15.02 -12.68 -9.81
CA THR A 536 -16.32 -12.09 -10.15
C THR A 536 -17.30 -13.15 -10.68
N GLN A 537 -16.83 -14.05 -11.55
CA GLN A 537 -17.64 -15.16 -12.06
C GLN A 537 -18.07 -16.10 -10.92
N ALA A 538 -17.18 -16.41 -9.98
CA ALA A 538 -17.49 -17.23 -8.81
C ALA A 538 -18.55 -16.59 -7.91
N ALA A 539 -18.47 -15.27 -7.68
CA ALA A 539 -19.48 -14.52 -6.92
C ALA A 539 -20.86 -14.52 -7.60
N SER A 540 -20.89 -14.36 -8.93
CA SER A 540 -22.12 -14.45 -9.73
C SER A 540 -22.73 -15.86 -9.67
N LEU A 541 -21.89 -16.90 -9.78
CA LEU A 541 -22.35 -18.28 -9.66
C LEU A 541 -22.90 -18.57 -8.26
N ASN A 542 -22.25 -18.08 -7.20
CA ASN A 542 -22.73 -18.22 -5.83
C ASN A 542 -24.11 -17.57 -5.63
N THR A 543 -24.32 -16.40 -6.23
CA THR A 543 -25.62 -15.71 -6.23
C THR A 543 -26.69 -16.53 -6.96
N THR A 544 -26.34 -17.07 -8.14
CA THR A 544 -27.21 -17.94 -8.94
C THR A 544 -27.59 -19.22 -8.18
N VAL A 545 -26.63 -19.89 -7.55
CA VAL A 545 -26.87 -21.09 -6.73
C VAL A 545 -27.80 -20.77 -5.56
N THR A 546 -27.58 -19.65 -4.86
CA THR A 546 -28.45 -19.22 -3.76
C THR A 546 -29.90 -18.98 -4.23
N ALA A 547 -30.07 -18.34 -5.40
CA ALA A 547 -31.39 -18.12 -6.01
C ALA A 547 -32.07 -19.44 -6.42
N HIS A 548 -31.30 -20.39 -6.98
CA HIS A 548 -31.81 -21.72 -7.28
C HIS A 548 -32.21 -22.48 -6.02
N THR A 549 -31.43 -22.43 -4.93
CA THR A 549 -31.78 -23.04 -3.65
C THR A 549 -33.09 -22.47 -3.11
N ALA A 550 -33.30 -21.16 -3.18
CA ALA A 550 -34.57 -20.54 -2.79
C ALA A 550 -35.75 -21.01 -3.67
N SER A 551 -35.56 -21.07 -4.99
CA SER A 551 -36.57 -21.58 -5.92
C SER A 551 -36.92 -23.04 -5.67
N ILE A 552 -35.92 -23.88 -5.36
CA ILE A 552 -36.12 -25.29 -4.99
C ILE A 552 -36.94 -25.40 -3.71
N ALA A 553 -36.65 -24.59 -2.68
CA ALA A 553 -37.43 -24.58 -1.44
C ALA A 553 -38.88 -24.13 -1.66
N ALA A 554 -39.09 -23.13 -2.52
CA ALA A 554 -40.43 -22.68 -2.92
C ALA A 554 -41.19 -23.79 -3.66
N ASN A 555 -40.55 -24.44 -4.64
CA ASN A 555 -41.13 -25.56 -5.38
C ASN A 555 -41.44 -26.74 -4.47
N ALA A 556 -40.57 -27.08 -3.51
CA ALA A 556 -40.83 -28.13 -2.53
C ALA A 556 -42.09 -27.83 -1.69
N SER A 557 -42.30 -26.57 -1.31
CA SER A 557 -43.50 -26.13 -0.59
C SER A 557 -44.77 -26.22 -1.46
N ALA A 558 -44.67 -25.83 -2.73
CA ALA A 558 -45.77 -25.94 -3.69
C ALA A 558 -46.14 -27.42 -3.98
N ILE A 559 -45.15 -28.30 -4.08
CA ILE A 559 -45.35 -29.75 -4.23
C ILE A 559 -46.05 -30.32 -2.99
N ALA A 560 -45.61 -29.95 -1.78
CA ALA A 560 -46.24 -30.40 -0.54
C ALA A 560 -47.74 -30.00 -0.49
N THR A 561 -48.04 -28.76 -0.90
CA THR A 561 -49.42 -28.27 -1.00
C THR A 561 -50.23 -29.05 -2.04
N THR A 562 -49.65 -29.30 -3.21
CA THR A 562 -50.30 -30.07 -4.28
C THR A 562 -50.60 -31.50 -3.81
N ASN A 563 -49.65 -32.15 -3.14
CA ASN A 563 -49.84 -33.49 -2.59
C ASN A 563 -50.97 -33.53 -1.53
N ALA A 564 -51.07 -32.51 -0.68
CA ALA A 564 -52.18 -32.38 0.27
C ALA A 564 -53.53 -32.25 -0.45
N ASN A 565 -53.62 -31.43 -1.50
CA ASN A 565 -54.82 -31.28 -2.30
C ASN A 565 -55.20 -32.58 -3.02
N VAL A 566 -54.23 -33.29 -3.60
CA VAL A 566 -54.44 -34.60 -4.23
C VAL A 566 -54.99 -35.60 -3.21
N ALA A 567 -54.42 -35.67 -2.01
CA ALA A 567 -54.92 -36.56 -0.95
C ALA A 567 -56.36 -36.24 -0.54
N ALA A 568 -56.71 -34.94 -0.44
CA ALA A 568 -58.08 -34.51 -0.17
C ALA A 568 -59.05 -34.87 -1.31
N LEU A 569 -58.62 -34.70 -2.56
CA LEU A 569 -59.41 -35.09 -3.73
C LEU A 569 -59.58 -36.61 -3.82
N THR A 570 -58.53 -37.40 -3.58
CA THR A 570 -58.61 -38.86 -3.48
C THR A 570 -59.61 -39.28 -2.41
N THR A 571 -59.59 -38.64 -1.24
CA THR A 571 -60.56 -38.89 -0.16
C THR A 571 -61.99 -38.61 -0.61
N THR A 572 -62.21 -37.52 -1.35
CA THR A 572 -63.53 -37.13 -1.88
C THR A 572 -64.02 -38.11 -2.96
N VAL A 573 -63.15 -38.49 -3.90
CA VAL A 573 -63.47 -39.43 -4.98
C VAL A 573 -63.71 -40.85 -4.43
N SER A 574 -62.93 -41.29 -3.44
CA SER A 574 -63.13 -42.57 -2.77
C SER A 574 -64.41 -42.61 -1.94
N ALA A 575 -64.83 -41.48 -1.35
CA ALA A 575 -66.13 -41.35 -0.69
C ALA A 575 -67.32 -41.33 -1.66
N GLY A 576 -67.07 -41.18 -2.97
CA GLY A 576 -68.06 -41.19 -4.04
C GLY A 576 -68.38 -42.57 -4.64
N GLY A 577 -67.93 -43.67 -4.01
CA GLY A 577 -68.40 -45.01 -4.36
C GLY A 577 -69.92 -45.11 -4.19
N GLY A 578 -70.63 -45.76 -5.12
CA GLY A 578 -72.10 -45.79 -5.10
C GLY A 578 -72.71 -46.44 -3.84
N ASN A 579 -71.95 -47.24 -3.09
CA ASN A 579 -72.40 -47.87 -1.85
C ASN A 579 -72.13 -46.97 -0.63
N LEU A 580 -73.19 -46.48 -0.01
CA LEU A 580 -73.19 -45.56 1.13
C LEU A 580 -73.02 -46.27 2.48
N LEU A 581 -73.00 -47.60 2.51
CA LEU A 581 -72.78 -48.37 3.73
C LEU A 581 -71.33 -48.24 4.23
N THR A 582 -71.13 -48.37 5.54
CA THR A 582 -69.82 -48.22 6.20
C THR A 582 -69.02 -49.51 6.30
N ASN A 583 -69.67 -50.67 6.23
CA ASN A 583 -69.04 -52.00 6.31
C ASN A 583 -69.84 -53.02 5.48
N SER A 584 -69.61 -53.09 4.17
CA SER A 584 -70.36 -53.97 3.26
C SER A 584 -69.59 -55.19 2.75
N ASP A 585 -68.27 -55.22 2.92
CA ASP A 585 -67.41 -56.35 2.55
C ASP A 585 -66.92 -57.15 3.77
N PHE A 586 -67.26 -56.67 4.98
CA PHE A 586 -66.93 -57.26 6.27
C PHE A 586 -65.46 -57.68 6.40
N ALA A 587 -64.54 -56.90 5.80
CA ALA A 587 -63.14 -57.27 5.56
C ALA A 587 -62.35 -57.69 6.81
N ALA A 588 -62.76 -57.22 8.00
CA ALA A 588 -62.14 -57.55 9.28
C ALA A 588 -62.79 -58.75 10.00
N GLY A 589 -63.70 -59.49 9.36
CA GLY A 589 -64.50 -60.54 10.02
C GLY A 589 -65.47 -59.98 11.07
N SER A 590 -65.86 -58.71 10.95
CA SER A 590 -66.64 -57.97 11.93
C SER A 590 -67.97 -57.49 11.35
N SER A 591 -69.05 -57.61 12.11
CA SER A 591 -70.37 -57.04 11.81
C SER A 591 -70.52 -55.59 12.29
N ALA A 592 -69.43 -54.87 12.59
CA ALA A 592 -69.48 -53.47 13.00
C ALA A 592 -70.25 -52.61 11.98
N GLY A 593 -71.11 -51.73 12.46
CA GLY A 593 -72.03 -50.95 11.62
C GLY A 593 -73.28 -51.72 11.15
N TRP A 594 -73.52 -52.91 11.71
CA TRP A 594 -74.75 -53.68 11.57
C TRP A 594 -75.26 -54.10 12.96
N THR A 595 -76.55 -53.91 13.19
CA THR A 595 -77.23 -54.23 14.45
C THR A 595 -78.28 -55.31 14.20
N MET A 596 -78.30 -56.34 15.03
CA MET A 596 -79.29 -57.41 14.97
C MET A 596 -80.47 -57.14 15.92
N TRP A 597 -81.69 -57.38 15.44
CA TRP A 597 -82.92 -57.36 16.24
C TRP A 597 -83.98 -58.30 15.63
N TYR A 598 -85.11 -58.51 16.29
CA TYR A 598 -86.18 -59.42 15.85
C TYR A 598 -87.57 -58.86 16.17
N ASP A 599 -88.60 -59.32 15.45
CA ASP A 599 -89.99 -58.80 15.49
C ASP A 599 -91.03 -59.91 15.27
N PRO A 600 -92.06 -60.10 16.13
CA PRO A 600 -92.32 -59.37 17.39
C PRO A 600 -91.39 -59.79 18.54
N GLY A 601 -90.98 -58.80 19.33
CA GLY A 601 -89.80 -58.80 20.20
C GLY A 601 -89.74 -59.70 21.44
N SER A 602 -90.17 -60.97 21.45
CA SER A 602 -89.75 -61.88 22.54
C SER A 602 -89.73 -63.42 22.30
N GLY A 603 -89.64 -63.92 21.06
CA GLY A 603 -89.81 -65.38 20.80
C GLY A 603 -88.68 -66.14 20.12
N ALA A 604 -87.82 -65.50 19.32
CA ALA A 604 -86.85 -66.19 18.48
C ALA A 604 -85.56 -66.52 19.26
N ALA A 605 -85.25 -67.81 19.40
CA ALA A 605 -83.96 -68.25 19.95
C ALA A 605 -82.89 -68.15 18.85
N VAL A 606 -82.02 -67.15 18.95
CA VAL A 606 -80.92 -66.91 18.00
C VAL A 606 -79.57 -67.22 18.64
N ASP A 607 -78.77 -67.99 17.92
CA ASP A 607 -77.39 -68.36 18.22
C ASP A 607 -76.57 -68.21 16.94
N ASN A 608 -75.23 -68.23 17.02
CA ASN A 608 -74.34 -68.11 15.86
C ASN A 608 -74.62 -66.92 14.91
N VAL A 609 -74.79 -65.75 15.52
CA VAL A 609 -74.96 -64.46 14.84
C VAL A 609 -73.59 -63.78 14.70
N GLY A 610 -73.18 -63.46 13.48
CA GLY A 610 -71.86 -62.89 13.25
C GLY A 610 -71.47 -62.85 11.77
N VAL A 611 -70.17 -62.99 11.49
CA VAL A 611 -69.62 -63.02 10.13
C VAL A 611 -69.01 -64.40 9.85
N ASN A 612 -69.27 -64.96 8.65
CA ASN A 612 -68.70 -66.23 8.16
C ASN A 612 -68.97 -67.46 9.04
N LEU A 613 -70.11 -67.51 9.71
CA LEU A 613 -70.54 -68.67 10.51
C LEU A 613 -71.38 -69.63 9.64
N PRO A 614 -71.47 -70.94 9.99
CA PRO A 614 -70.74 -71.59 11.08
C PRO A 614 -69.27 -71.91 10.73
N ASP A 615 -68.97 -72.10 9.45
CA ASP A 615 -67.65 -72.46 8.95
C ASP A 615 -67.44 -72.03 7.49
N ALA A 616 -66.25 -72.30 6.96
CA ALA A 616 -65.81 -71.86 5.64
C ALA A 616 -66.57 -72.47 4.44
N ASN A 617 -67.47 -73.43 4.64
CA ASN A 617 -68.25 -74.01 3.54
C ASN A 617 -69.46 -73.15 3.14
N TRP A 618 -69.86 -72.22 4.00
CA TRP A 618 -71.10 -71.47 3.85
C TRP A 618 -70.89 -70.01 3.46
N HIS A 619 -69.66 -69.58 3.21
CA HIS A 619 -69.36 -68.25 2.68
C HIS A 619 -68.37 -68.34 1.50
N PRO A 620 -68.38 -67.39 0.56
CA PRO A 620 -67.43 -67.42 -0.54
C PRO A 620 -65.98 -67.27 -0.09
N ILE A 621 -65.05 -67.97 -0.74
CA ILE A 621 -63.62 -68.02 -0.34
C ILE A 621 -62.96 -66.62 -0.31
N ALA A 622 -63.41 -65.71 -1.18
CA ALA A 622 -62.84 -64.37 -1.33
C ALA A 622 -63.67 -63.26 -0.66
N GLU A 623 -64.76 -63.60 0.03
CA GLU A 623 -65.70 -62.64 0.59
C GLU A 623 -66.21 -63.05 1.96
N ASN A 624 -66.74 -62.07 2.67
CA ASN A 624 -67.33 -62.28 3.97
C ASN A 624 -68.85 -62.08 3.88
N CYS A 625 -69.61 -62.76 4.73
CA CYS A 625 -71.06 -62.64 4.81
C CYS A 625 -71.53 -62.48 6.26
N LEU A 626 -72.58 -61.69 6.47
CA LEU A 626 -73.35 -61.73 7.71
C LEU A 626 -74.10 -63.05 7.79
N THR A 627 -74.13 -63.64 8.97
CA THR A 627 -74.85 -64.88 9.27
C THR A 627 -75.90 -64.62 10.33
N LEU A 628 -77.07 -65.24 10.16
CA LEU A 628 -78.10 -65.41 11.19
C LEU A 628 -78.48 -66.88 11.28
N HIS A 629 -78.54 -67.40 12.51
CA HIS A 629 -79.12 -68.69 12.79
C HIS A 629 -80.21 -68.57 13.85
N GLN A 630 -81.27 -69.33 13.63
CA GLN A 630 -82.40 -69.42 14.53
C GLN A 630 -82.60 -70.88 14.91
N THR A 631 -82.63 -71.14 16.21
CA THR A 631 -83.07 -72.41 16.77
C THR A 631 -84.56 -72.39 17.09
N ASN A 632 -85.20 -73.51 16.80
CA ASN A 632 -86.62 -73.72 16.89
C ASN A 632 -87.46 -72.76 16.03
N ARG A 633 -88.72 -73.12 15.85
CA ARG A 633 -89.72 -72.28 15.20
C ARG A 633 -90.54 -71.57 16.27
N VAL A 634 -90.80 -70.27 16.07
CA VAL A 634 -91.62 -69.48 16.99
C VAL A 634 -93.10 -69.62 16.65
N GLY A 635 -93.45 -69.54 15.35
CA GLY A 635 -94.81 -69.33 14.87
C GLY A 635 -95.27 -67.87 15.05
N ALA A 636 -96.22 -67.42 14.23
CA ALA A 636 -96.76 -66.04 14.19
C ALA A 636 -95.91 -64.98 13.45
N ASP A 637 -95.48 -65.28 12.22
CA ASP A 637 -94.90 -64.28 11.30
C ASP A 637 -93.69 -63.50 11.86
N THR A 638 -92.88 -64.18 12.69
CA THR A 638 -91.68 -63.60 13.29
C THR A 638 -90.55 -63.43 12.27
N ASN A 639 -89.74 -62.39 12.39
CA ASN A 639 -88.54 -62.17 11.60
C ASN A 639 -87.35 -61.74 12.46
N ILE A 640 -86.14 -61.99 11.95
CA ILE A 640 -84.85 -61.59 12.53
C ILE A 640 -84.10 -60.79 11.48
N ASN A 641 -83.57 -59.64 11.90
CA ASN A 641 -83.08 -58.61 11.02
C ASN A 641 -81.62 -58.25 11.33
N TRP A 642 -80.84 -58.01 10.29
CA TRP A 642 -79.63 -57.21 10.33
C TRP A 642 -79.95 -55.83 9.74
N THR A 643 -79.74 -54.78 10.52
CA THR A 643 -79.93 -53.39 10.08
C THR A 643 -78.61 -52.66 10.08
N SER A 644 -78.28 -52.00 8.97
CA SER A 644 -77.08 -51.18 8.86
C SER A 644 -77.17 -49.93 9.76
N ASP A 645 -76.03 -49.32 10.07
CA ASP A 645 -76.00 -47.94 10.53
C ASP A 645 -76.78 -47.05 9.55
N ALA A 646 -77.51 -46.08 10.10
CA ALA A 646 -78.31 -45.21 9.26
C ALA A 646 -77.46 -44.13 8.60
N ILE A 647 -77.60 -44.01 7.29
CA ILE A 647 -76.97 -43.00 6.43
C ILE A 647 -77.85 -41.76 6.33
N ALA A 648 -77.28 -40.60 5.99
CA ALA A 648 -78.07 -39.41 5.71
C ALA A 648 -78.91 -39.60 4.43
N CYS A 649 -80.19 -39.22 4.47
CA CYS A 649 -81.11 -39.28 3.34
C CYS A 649 -82.19 -38.20 3.52
N GLN A 650 -82.47 -37.43 2.47
CA GLN A 650 -83.44 -36.32 2.53
C GLN A 650 -84.78 -36.72 1.88
N PRO A 651 -85.89 -36.04 2.22
CA PRO A 651 -87.17 -36.29 1.57
C PRO A 651 -87.07 -36.08 0.06
N GLY A 652 -87.59 -37.03 -0.72
CA GLY A 652 -87.53 -37.01 -2.18
C GLY A 652 -86.27 -37.65 -2.79
N ASP A 653 -85.25 -37.96 -2.01
CA ASP A 653 -84.11 -38.75 -2.50
C ASP A 653 -84.59 -40.13 -2.95
N VAL A 654 -84.18 -40.56 -4.13
CA VAL A 654 -84.46 -41.91 -4.63
C VAL A 654 -83.26 -42.78 -4.32
N VAL A 655 -83.48 -43.84 -3.54
CA VAL A 655 -82.45 -44.78 -3.10
C VAL A 655 -82.77 -46.20 -3.52
N GLN A 656 -81.77 -47.07 -3.53
CA GLN A 656 -81.91 -48.50 -3.69
C GLN A 656 -81.21 -49.21 -2.54
N GLY A 657 -81.68 -50.42 -2.23
CA GLY A 657 -81.04 -51.28 -1.27
C GLY A 657 -81.12 -52.73 -1.71
N TYR A 658 -80.01 -53.45 -1.68
CA TYR A 658 -80.00 -54.86 -2.02
C TYR A 658 -78.89 -55.60 -1.28
N ALA A 659 -78.97 -56.92 -1.22
CA ALA A 659 -77.90 -57.80 -0.79
C ALA A 659 -77.96 -59.11 -1.60
N TRP A 660 -76.85 -59.83 -1.65
CA TRP A 660 -76.88 -61.22 -2.09
C TRP A 660 -77.13 -62.09 -0.87
N VAL A 661 -78.24 -62.80 -0.89
CA VAL A 661 -78.74 -63.56 0.25
C VAL A 661 -78.87 -65.04 -0.09
N ALA A 662 -78.64 -65.87 0.91
CA ALA A 662 -78.88 -67.30 0.89
C ALA A 662 -79.62 -67.68 2.17
N ALA A 663 -80.42 -68.74 2.10
CA ALA A 663 -81.22 -69.19 3.23
C ALA A 663 -81.42 -70.69 3.20
N HIS A 664 -81.44 -71.30 4.38
CA HIS A 664 -81.76 -72.71 4.54
C HIS A 664 -82.91 -72.85 5.54
N ARG A 665 -84.03 -73.44 5.08
CA ARG A 665 -85.25 -73.68 5.86
C ARG A 665 -85.92 -72.39 6.39
N ALA A 666 -85.70 -71.27 5.72
CA ALA A 666 -86.37 -69.99 5.97
C ALA A 666 -86.51 -69.20 4.66
N GLN A 667 -87.40 -68.20 4.67
CA GLN A 667 -87.46 -67.19 3.61
C GLN A 667 -86.70 -65.94 4.04
N VAL A 668 -86.31 -65.11 3.08
CA VAL A 668 -85.54 -63.88 3.32
C VAL A 668 -86.12 -62.72 2.57
N ALA A 669 -85.82 -61.51 3.02
CA ALA A 669 -86.14 -60.30 2.28
C ALA A 669 -85.11 -59.21 2.56
N VAL A 670 -85.16 -58.17 1.74
CA VAL A 670 -84.36 -56.96 1.91
C VAL A 670 -85.30 -55.77 1.89
N GLN A 671 -85.10 -54.87 2.84
CA GLN A 671 -85.91 -53.68 3.04
C GLN A 671 -85.01 -52.45 3.08
N VAL A 672 -85.45 -51.37 2.45
CA VAL A 672 -84.88 -50.03 2.64
C VAL A 672 -85.78 -49.30 3.61
N GLY A 673 -85.26 -48.95 4.78
CA GLY A 673 -85.98 -48.20 5.79
C GLY A 673 -85.65 -46.72 5.78
N PHE A 674 -86.65 -45.89 5.99
CA PHE A 674 -86.50 -44.44 6.15
C PHE A 674 -86.86 -44.04 7.58
N LEU A 675 -86.02 -43.20 8.17
CA LEU A 675 -86.12 -42.79 9.56
C LEU A 675 -86.14 -41.25 9.65
N ASP A 676 -86.86 -40.71 10.63
CA ASP A 676 -86.75 -39.31 11.04
C ASP A 676 -85.55 -39.08 11.99
N ASP A 677 -85.37 -37.84 12.44
CA ASP A 677 -84.27 -37.45 13.34
C ASP A 677 -84.35 -38.14 14.72
N ALA A 678 -85.55 -38.54 15.14
CA ALA A 678 -85.77 -39.29 16.38
C ALA A 678 -85.53 -40.81 16.21
N GLY A 679 -85.23 -41.28 15.00
CA GLY A 679 -85.05 -42.70 14.68
C GLY A 679 -86.36 -43.47 14.50
N SER A 680 -87.49 -42.78 14.34
CA SER A 680 -88.79 -43.39 14.04
C SER A 680 -88.95 -43.63 12.55
N TRP A 681 -89.63 -44.73 12.16
CA TRP A 681 -89.84 -45.07 10.76
C TRP A 681 -90.83 -44.10 10.08
N THR A 682 -90.40 -43.48 8.98
CA THR A 682 -91.24 -42.60 8.13
C THR A 682 -91.78 -43.32 6.89
N GLY A 683 -91.17 -44.44 6.53
CA GLY A 683 -91.65 -45.36 5.49
C GLY A 683 -90.59 -46.40 5.13
N SER A 684 -90.91 -47.28 4.18
CA SER A 684 -89.97 -48.31 3.73
C SER A 684 -90.28 -48.85 2.34
N GLY A 685 -89.26 -49.41 1.69
CA GLY A 685 -89.38 -50.21 0.48
C GLY A 685 -89.11 -51.68 0.79
N TRP A 686 -89.89 -52.58 0.20
CA TRP A 686 -89.92 -54.00 0.56
C TRP A 686 -89.73 -54.90 -0.66
N SER A 687 -88.82 -55.87 -0.60
CA SER A 687 -88.58 -56.82 -1.69
C SER A 687 -89.62 -57.95 -1.80
N GLY A 688 -90.51 -58.11 -0.82
CA GLY A 688 -91.28 -59.35 -0.66
C GLY A 688 -90.44 -60.48 -0.05
N LEU A 689 -91.10 -61.47 0.57
CA LEU A 689 -90.44 -62.69 1.04
C LEU A 689 -90.00 -63.54 -0.16
N GLN A 690 -88.73 -63.91 -0.16
CA GLN A 690 -88.08 -64.68 -1.21
C GLN A 690 -87.66 -66.04 -0.67
N THR A 691 -87.95 -67.08 -1.46
CA THR A 691 -87.35 -68.42 -1.27
C THR A 691 -86.10 -68.48 -2.14
N VAL A 692 -84.94 -68.55 -1.49
CA VAL A 692 -83.63 -68.52 -2.16
C VAL A 692 -82.86 -69.83 -1.95
N GLY A 693 -81.76 -70.00 -2.68
CA GLY A 693 -80.87 -71.15 -2.51
C GLY A 693 -80.15 -71.19 -1.16
N THR A 694 -79.52 -72.33 -0.85
CA THR A 694 -78.91 -72.61 0.47
C THR A 694 -77.53 -71.99 0.68
N GLY A 695 -76.98 -71.26 -0.28
CA GLY A 695 -75.63 -70.68 -0.20
C GLY A 695 -74.53 -71.72 -0.41
N GLY A 696 -73.28 -71.27 -0.28
CA GLY A 696 -72.11 -72.09 -0.55
C GLY A 696 -70.82 -71.27 -0.64
N ARG A 697 -69.80 -71.86 -1.28
CA ARG A 697 -68.44 -71.30 -1.40
C ARG A 697 -68.24 -70.37 -2.60
N SER A 698 -69.27 -70.18 -3.42
CA SER A 698 -69.23 -69.31 -4.60
C SER A 698 -70.28 -68.21 -4.51
N GLN A 699 -69.97 -67.04 -5.07
CA GLN A 699 -70.91 -65.92 -5.16
C GLN A 699 -72.21 -66.28 -5.90
N SER A 700 -72.13 -67.19 -6.88
CA SER A 700 -73.27 -67.67 -7.66
C SER A 700 -74.29 -68.48 -6.85
N ASP A 701 -73.91 -68.95 -5.66
CA ASP A 701 -74.78 -69.74 -4.78
C ASP A 701 -75.75 -68.85 -3.99
N TYR A 702 -75.61 -67.53 -4.12
CA TYR A 702 -76.39 -66.51 -3.46
C TYR A 702 -77.28 -65.75 -4.45
N THR A 703 -78.48 -65.39 -4.00
CA THR A 703 -79.48 -64.70 -4.84
C THR A 703 -79.51 -63.21 -4.52
N GLN A 704 -79.44 -62.34 -5.53
CA GLN A 704 -79.57 -60.89 -5.32
C GLN A 704 -81.03 -60.54 -5.02
N VAL A 705 -81.28 -59.94 -3.86
CA VAL A 705 -82.62 -59.53 -3.40
C VAL A 705 -82.55 -58.08 -2.92
N GLY A 706 -83.57 -57.28 -3.25
CA GLY A 706 -83.56 -55.86 -2.91
C GLY A 706 -84.72 -55.06 -3.46
N VAL A 707 -84.63 -53.75 -3.27
CA VAL A 707 -85.52 -52.70 -3.76
C VAL A 707 -84.73 -51.83 -4.74
N PRO A 708 -85.03 -51.87 -6.06
CA PRO A 708 -84.19 -51.23 -7.07
C PRO A 708 -84.30 -49.71 -7.11
N ALA A 709 -85.43 -49.15 -6.67
CA ALA A 709 -85.63 -47.73 -6.48
C ALA A 709 -86.82 -47.45 -5.55
N ILE A 710 -86.64 -46.57 -4.58
CA ILE A 710 -87.71 -46.02 -3.76
C ILE A 710 -87.38 -44.58 -3.33
N ALA A 711 -88.38 -43.70 -3.39
CA ALA A 711 -88.26 -42.32 -2.95
C ALA A 711 -88.49 -42.20 -1.44
N ALA A 712 -87.61 -41.47 -0.75
CA ALA A 712 -87.73 -41.16 0.67
C ALA A 712 -88.99 -40.32 0.96
N PRO A 713 -89.87 -40.74 1.88
CA PRO A 713 -91.06 -39.98 2.28
C PRO A 713 -90.73 -38.64 2.94
N ALA A 714 -91.74 -37.76 3.04
CA ALA A 714 -91.64 -36.53 3.82
C ALA A 714 -91.25 -36.80 5.28
N GLY A 715 -90.38 -35.96 5.85
CA GLY A 715 -89.88 -36.11 7.22
C GLY A 715 -88.67 -37.03 7.39
N THR A 716 -88.23 -37.72 6.33
CA THR A 716 -87.02 -38.54 6.34
C THR A 716 -85.77 -37.69 6.54
N THR A 717 -84.88 -38.10 7.45
CA THR A 717 -83.54 -37.53 7.60
C THR A 717 -82.45 -38.60 7.42
N ARG A 718 -82.81 -39.88 7.53
CA ARG A 718 -81.87 -41.00 7.48
C ARG A 718 -82.48 -42.20 6.75
N ALA A 719 -81.63 -43.05 6.17
CA ALA A 719 -82.02 -44.32 5.57
C ALA A 719 -81.17 -45.48 6.12
N VAL A 720 -81.73 -46.68 6.16
CA VAL A 720 -81.06 -47.92 6.58
C VAL A 720 -81.33 -49.04 5.57
N LEU A 721 -80.39 -49.97 5.48
CA LEU A 721 -80.61 -51.24 4.82
C LEU A 721 -80.91 -52.30 5.87
N VAL A 722 -82.00 -53.02 5.68
CA VAL A 722 -82.37 -54.16 6.52
C VAL A 722 -82.35 -55.42 5.66
N VAL A 723 -81.57 -56.40 6.08
CA VAL A 723 -81.61 -57.75 5.53
C VAL A 723 -82.23 -58.64 6.58
N LEU A 724 -83.28 -59.36 6.20
CA LEU A 724 -84.07 -60.12 7.14
C LEU A 724 -84.24 -61.58 6.75
N LYS A 725 -84.40 -62.36 7.80
CA LYS A 725 -84.72 -63.77 7.77
C LYS A 725 -86.09 -63.95 8.43
N TRP A 726 -87.00 -64.59 7.71
CA TRP A 726 -88.30 -65.00 8.23
C TRP A 726 -88.16 -66.18 9.20
N ASP A 727 -89.21 -66.46 9.97
CA ASP A 727 -89.26 -67.56 10.94
C ASP A 727 -88.84 -68.90 10.30
N THR A 728 -88.30 -69.80 11.13
CA THR A 728 -87.98 -71.17 10.72
C THR A 728 -89.21 -71.82 10.07
N ALA A 729 -89.03 -72.42 8.89
CA ALA A 729 -90.12 -73.03 8.14
C ALA A 729 -90.79 -74.14 8.95
N ALA A 730 -92.10 -74.32 8.77
CA ALA A 730 -92.86 -75.35 9.47
C ALA A 730 -92.28 -76.75 9.23
N GLY A 731 -92.11 -77.53 10.31
CA GLY A 731 -91.54 -78.88 10.25
C GLY A 731 -90.02 -78.96 10.48
N TYR A 732 -89.34 -77.83 10.66
CA TYR A 732 -87.90 -77.77 10.95
C TYR A 732 -87.62 -77.22 12.35
N THR A 733 -86.50 -77.64 12.93
CA THR A 733 -86.03 -77.23 14.26
C THR A 733 -84.97 -76.13 14.21
N ASP A 734 -84.50 -75.74 13.02
CA ASP A 734 -83.48 -74.70 12.82
C ASP A 734 -83.59 -74.07 11.43
N SER A 735 -83.03 -72.87 11.28
CA SER A 735 -82.87 -72.22 9.97
C SER A 735 -81.78 -71.16 9.93
N TRP A 736 -81.23 -70.93 8.75
CA TRP A 736 -80.06 -70.07 8.52
C TRP A 736 -80.34 -69.01 7.44
N MET A 737 -79.64 -67.87 7.56
CA MET A 737 -79.51 -66.86 6.51
C MET A 737 -78.07 -66.37 6.43
N TRP A 738 -77.58 -66.19 5.20
CA TRP A 738 -76.34 -65.49 4.92
C TRP A 738 -76.60 -64.30 4.01
N ALA A 739 -75.94 -63.18 4.27
CA ALA A 739 -76.05 -61.97 3.47
C ALA A 739 -74.66 -61.39 3.20
N LEU A 740 -74.31 -61.23 1.93
CA LEU A 740 -73.06 -60.65 1.49
C LEU A 740 -73.31 -59.52 0.50
N ARG A 741 -72.29 -58.66 0.36
CA ARG A 741 -72.34 -57.47 -0.50
C ARG A 741 -73.62 -56.64 -0.34
N PRO A 742 -74.07 -56.32 0.89
CA PRO A 742 -75.15 -55.37 1.06
C PRO A 742 -74.78 -54.03 0.42
N TYR A 743 -75.75 -53.39 -0.20
CA TYR A 743 -75.60 -52.12 -0.90
C TYR A 743 -76.76 -51.21 -0.57
N LEU A 744 -76.47 -49.98 -0.17
CA LEU A 744 -77.45 -48.91 -0.05
C LEU A 744 -76.88 -47.70 -0.78
N GLY A 745 -77.60 -47.14 -1.74
CA GLY A 745 -77.08 -46.05 -2.56
C GLY A 745 -78.16 -45.30 -3.30
N TYR A 746 -77.82 -44.15 -3.88
CA TYR A 746 -78.77 -43.39 -4.70
C TYR A 746 -79.14 -44.14 -5.99
N ALA A 747 -80.37 -43.97 -6.43
CA ALA A 747 -80.93 -44.57 -7.62
C ALA A 747 -81.64 -43.51 -8.48
N ARG A 748 -81.86 -43.82 -9.76
CA ARG A 748 -82.67 -42.95 -10.62
C ARG A 748 -84.16 -43.22 -10.37
N ALA A 749 -84.99 -42.18 -10.43
CA ALA A 749 -86.44 -42.35 -10.36
C ALA A 749 -86.92 -43.34 -11.45
N GLY A 750 -87.68 -44.36 -11.07
CA GLY A 750 -88.20 -45.39 -11.98
C GLY A 750 -87.19 -46.48 -12.41
N GLN A 751 -86.00 -46.54 -11.81
CA GLN A 751 -85.02 -47.59 -12.07
C GLN A 751 -85.53 -48.98 -11.65
N THR A 752 -85.39 -49.97 -12.55
CA THR A 752 -85.84 -51.36 -12.34
C THR A 752 -84.69 -52.37 -12.21
N THR A 753 -83.45 -51.91 -12.37
CA THR A 753 -82.23 -52.72 -12.27
C THR A 753 -81.37 -52.22 -11.11
N PHE A 754 -80.57 -53.08 -10.48
CA PHE A 754 -79.66 -52.65 -9.42
C PHE A 754 -78.39 -52.00 -9.99
N ASN A 755 -77.84 -51.02 -9.28
CA ASN A 755 -76.49 -50.52 -9.54
C ASN A 755 -75.49 -51.64 -9.25
N THR A 756 -74.37 -51.65 -9.99
CA THR A 756 -73.26 -52.57 -9.72
C THR A 756 -72.73 -52.38 -8.30
N TYR A 757 -72.49 -53.49 -7.61
CA TYR A 757 -71.94 -53.47 -6.26
C TYR A 757 -70.56 -52.82 -6.22
N SER A 758 -70.36 -51.96 -5.21
CA SER A 758 -69.06 -51.44 -4.81
C SER A 758 -68.88 -51.67 -3.30
N ARG A 759 -67.64 -51.92 -2.88
CA ARG A 759 -67.32 -52.09 -1.45
C ARG A 759 -67.51 -50.75 -0.73
N ALA A 760 -67.91 -50.82 0.55
CA ALA A 760 -68.03 -49.68 1.45
C ALA A 760 -66.73 -48.86 1.57
N ASN A 761 -66.87 -47.58 1.93
CA ASN A 761 -65.76 -46.63 2.08
C ASN A 761 -64.76 -47.09 3.17
N ALA A 762 -63.51 -47.41 2.79
CA ALA A 762 -62.43 -47.89 3.68
C ALA A 762 -61.85 -46.82 4.65
N ARG A 763 -62.73 -46.03 5.30
CA ARG A 763 -62.38 -44.85 6.11
C ARG A 763 -61.37 -45.15 7.23
N ALA A 764 -61.43 -46.33 7.85
CA ALA A 764 -60.54 -46.70 8.94
C ALA A 764 -59.07 -46.93 8.50
N VAL A 765 -58.86 -47.51 7.32
CA VAL A 765 -57.51 -47.80 6.78
C VAL A 765 -56.84 -46.49 6.32
N ILE A 766 -57.60 -45.59 5.72
CA ILE A 766 -57.11 -44.28 5.24
C ILE A 766 -56.71 -43.39 6.42
N GLN A 767 -57.49 -43.39 7.52
CA GLN A 767 -57.17 -42.59 8.71
C GLN A 767 -55.89 -43.09 9.42
N THR A 768 -55.64 -44.39 9.38
CA THR A 768 -54.40 -45.00 9.90
C THR A 768 -53.18 -44.55 9.08
N GLN A 769 -53.28 -44.56 7.74
CA GLN A 769 -52.19 -44.10 6.86
C GLN A 769 -51.94 -42.59 6.95
N ALA A 770 -52.98 -41.77 7.14
CA ALA A 770 -52.85 -40.33 7.33
C ALA A 770 -52.07 -39.97 8.62
N THR A 771 -52.29 -40.72 9.70
CA THR A 771 -51.57 -40.54 10.98
C THR A 771 -50.09 -40.90 10.85
N ALA A 772 -49.77 -41.98 10.11
CA ALA A 772 -48.40 -42.37 9.83
C ALA A 772 -47.66 -41.33 8.97
N LEU A 773 -48.32 -40.75 7.96
CA LEU A 773 -47.73 -39.73 7.10
C LEU A 773 -47.46 -38.41 7.87
N SER A 774 -48.38 -38.00 8.74
CA SER A 774 -48.20 -36.83 9.61
C SER A 774 -46.99 -36.99 10.54
N THR A 775 -46.80 -38.19 11.11
CA THR A 775 -45.65 -38.50 11.96
C THR A 775 -44.33 -38.42 11.18
N ALA A 776 -44.30 -38.96 9.95
CA ALA A 776 -43.12 -38.88 9.08
C ALA A 776 -42.78 -37.43 8.70
N SER A 777 -43.78 -36.60 8.40
CA SER A 777 -43.57 -35.17 8.11
C SER A 777 -42.98 -34.41 9.31
N ALA A 778 -43.44 -34.70 10.53
CA ALA A 778 -42.90 -34.10 11.75
C ALA A 778 -41.43 -34.51 11.99
N GLN A 779 -41.09 -35.77 11.72
CA GLN A 779 -39.71 -36.27 11.82
C GLN A 779 -38.76 -35.59 10.80
N ILE A 780 -39.22 -35.39 9.56
CA ILE A 780 -38.44 -34.69 8.53
C ILE A 780 -38.18 -33.24 8.93
N ALA A 781 -39.19 -32.52 9.43
CA ALA A 781 -39.03 -31.14 9.89
C ALA A 781 -37.99 -31.03 11.04
N SER A 782 -38.03 -31.97 11.98
CA SER A 782 -37.04 -32.06 13.07
C SER A 782 -35.63 -32.39 12.58
N LEU A 783 -35.50 -33.21 11.53
CA LEU A 783 -34.21 -33.52 10.93
C LEU A 783 -33.64 -32.28 10.20
N THR A 784 -34.48 -31.55 9.46
CA THR A 784 -34.09 -30.29 8.80
C THR A 784 -33.56 -29.28 9.81
N SER A 785 -34.25 -29.06 10.94
CA SER A 785 -33.76 -28.13 11.98
C SER A 785 -32.43 -28.58 12.59
N THR A 786 -32.24 -29.89 12.78
CA THR A 786 -30.98 -30.45 13.30
C THR A 786 -29.82 -30.24 12.33
N VAL A 787 -30.05 -30.48 11.04
CA VAL A 787 -29.04 -30.27 9.98
C VAL A 787 -28.66 -28.79 9.86
N SER A 788 -29.63 -27.88 9.94
CA SER A 788 -29.35 -26.43 9.95
C SER A 788 -28.50 -26.01 11.17
N ALA A 789 -28.81 -26.52 12.37
CA ALA A 789 -28.04 -26.25 13.57
C ALA A 789 -26.61 -26.82 13.51
N GLN A 790 -26.45 -28.01 12.93
CA GLN A 790 -25.14 -28.59 12.65
C GLN A 790 -24.33 -27.75 11.65
N GLY A 791 -24.96 -27.23 10.60
CA GLY A 791 -24.31 -26.32 9.64
C GLY A 791 -23.72 -25.06 10.31
N ALA A 792 -24.46 -24.43 11.23
CA ALA A 792 -23.97 -23.30 12.02
C ALA A 792 -22.79 -23.69 12.94
N SER A 793 -22.86 -24.87 13.57
CA SER A 793 -21.78 -25.40 14.42
C SER A 793 -20.51 -25.69 13.62
N ILE A 794 -20.64 -26.26 12.42
CA ILE A 794 -19.52 -26.54 11.51
C ILE A 794 -18.85 -25.22 11.05
N SER A 795 -19.63 -24.20 10.72
CA SER A 795 -19.11 -22.87 10.36
C SER A 795 -18.34 -22.21 11.52
N THR A 796 -18.87 -22.35 12.74
CA THR A 796 -18.20 -21.88 13.96
C THR A 796 -16.88 -22.62 14.20
N GLN A 797 -16.89 -23.96 14.06
CA GLN A 797 -15.69 -24.79 14.19
C GLN A 797 -14.64 -24.46 13.12
N ALA A 798 -15.05 -24.20 11.87
CA ALA A 798 -14.13 -23.79 10.79
C ALA A 798 -13.42 -22.47 11.12
N THR A 799 -14.14 -21.50 11.69
CA THR A 799 -13.59 -20.22 12.15
C THR A 799 -12.61 -20.40 13.31
N ALA A 800 -12.94 -21.28 14.28
CA ALA A 800 -12.06 -21.61 15.39
C ALA A 800 -10.76 -22.29 14.93
N ILE A 801 -10.85 -23.22 13.96
CA ILE A 801 -9.68 -23.90 13.36
C ILE A 801 -8.78 -22.90 12.62
N SER A 802 -9.36 -21.97 11.85
CA SER A 802 -8.60 -20.91 11.18
C SER A 802 -7.83 -20.04 12.18
N THR A 803 -8.49 -19.66 13.28
CA THR A 803 -7.88 -18.89 14.37
C THR A 803 -6.75 -19.67 15.06
N LEU A 804 -6.96 -20.97 15.32
CA LEU A 804 -5.94 -21.86 15.87
C LEU A 804 -4.72 -21.96 14.96
N ASN A 805 -4.91 -22.11 13.65
CA ASN A 805 -3.79 -22.17 12.69
C ASN A 805 -2.97 -20.87 12.68
N SER A 806 -3.62 -19.71 12.76
CA SER A 806 -2.94 -18.42 12.91
C SER A 806 -2.18 -18.30 14.24
N ASN A 807 -2.80 -18.74 15.34
CA ASN A 807 -2.21 -18.69 16.68
C ASN A 807 -1.03 -19.66 16.84
N VAL A 808 -1.07 -20.84 16.23
CA VAL A 808 0.04 -21.81 16.23
C VAL A 808 1.26 -21.23 15.52
N ALA A 809 1.08 -20.50 14.42
CA ALA A 809 2.17 -19.77 13.77
C ALA A 809 2.78 -18.67 14.66
N THR A 810 2.00 -18.11 15.59
CA THR A 810 2.48 -17.10 16.55
C THR A 810 3.10 -17.73 17.82
N ALA A 811 2.68 -18.94 18.19
CA ALA A 811 3.15 -19.66 19.38
C ALA A 811 4.60 -20.17 19.24
N PHE A 812 5.03 -20.49 18.02
CA PHE A 812 6.43 -20.82 17.71
C PHE A 812 7.40 -19.62 17.81
N ALA A 813 6.91 -18.42 18.16
CA ALA A 813 7.70 -17.20 18.32
C ALA A 813 7.75 -16.66 19.78
N ARG A 814 7.25 -17.42 20.77
CA ARG A 814 7.26 -16.98 22.18
C ARG A 814 8.25 -17.80 23.03
N TRP A 815 9.03 -17.09 23.85
CA TRP A 815 9.71 -17.66 25.02
C TRP A 815 8.90 -17.29 26.28
N ALA A 816 8.76 -18.20 27.22
CA ALA A 816 8.07 -17.97 28.49
C ALA A 816 8.98 -18.36 29.67
N LEU A 817 8.91 -17.57 30.75
CA LEU A 817 9.53 -17.87 32.04
C LEU A 817 8.49 -18.62 32.87
N GLN A 818 8.78 -19.87 33.23
CA GLN A 818 7.93 -20.62 34.15
C GLN A 818 8.16 -20.07 35.57
N VAL A 819 7.09 -19.68 36.25
CA VAL A 819 7.10 -19.27 37.65
C VAL A 819 6.41 -20.32 38.51
N ASP A 820 6.96 -20.62 39.68
CA ASP A 820 6.28 -21.47 40.66
C ASP A 820 5.13 -20.74 41.35
N ALA A 821 4.39 -21.48 42.19
CA ALA A 821 3.26 -20.95 42.95
C ALA A 821 3.63 -19.83 43.94
N ASN A 822 4.93 -19.60 44.19
CA ASN A 822 5.44 -18.55 45.06
C ASN A 822 6.03 -17.37 44.27
N GLY A 823 5.90 -17.37 42.93
CA GLY A 823 6.37 -16.30 42.05
C GLY A 823 7.85 -16.39 41.67
N TYR A 824 8.55 -17.47 41.99
CA TYR A 824 9.95 -17.66 41.60
C TYR A 824 10.06 -18.30 40.23
N THR A 825 10.94 -17.79 39.38
CA THR A 825 11.24 -18.42 38.09
C THR A 825 11.91 -19.79 38.30
N VAL A 826 11.30 -20.86 37.79
CA VAL A 826 11.78 -22.25 37.93
C VAL A 826 12.30 -22.86 36.62
N GLY A 827 12.10 -22.19 35.48
CA GLY A 827 12.62 -22.66 34.19
C GLY A 827 12.37 -21.70 33.02
N ILE A 828 13.11 -21.91 31.93
CA ILE A 828 12.89 -21.27 30.62
C ILE A 828 12.52 -22.38 29.64
N GLU A 829 11.32 -22.33 29.07
CA GLU A 829 10.86 -23.26 28.04
C GLU A 829 10.93 -22.57 26.67
N ILE A 830 11.60 -23.22 25.71
CA ILE A 830 11.76 -22.71 24.34
C ILE A 830 11.05 -23.67 23.38
N ASN A 831 9.96 -23.21 22.77
CA ASN A 831 9.27 -23.95 21.72
C ASN A 831 9.98 -23.74 20.38
N ASN A 832 11.11 -24.42 20.19
CA ASN A 832 11.89 -24.35 18.96
C ASN A 832 11.52 -25.48 17.98
N ASN A 833 11.65 -25.23 16.68
CA ASN A 833 11.36 -26.12 15.56
C ASN A 833 12.29 -27.35 15.40
N GLY A 834 13.01 -27.73 16.47
CA GLY A 834 13.85 -28.92 16.52
C GLY A 834 15.23 -28.82 15.86
N SER A 835 15.61 -27.69 15.24
CA SER A 835 16.86 -27.63 14.44
C SER A 835 18.07 -26.96 15.12
N THR A 836 17.92 -26.13 16.16
CA THR A 836 19.07 -25.51 16.89
C THR A 836 18.71 -24.98 18.28
N GLY A 837 19.03 -25.67 19.38
CA GLY A 837 18.78 -25.17 20.75
C GLY A 837 19.91 -24.27 21.28
N ALA A 838 19.65 -22.97 21.48
CA ALA A 838 20.57 -22.05 22.17
C ALA A 838 19.82 -20.95 22.94
N ILE A 839 20.29 -20.62 24.15
CA ILE A 839 19.87 -19.44 24.93
C ILE A 839 21.04 -18.45 24.93
N LYS A 840 20.81 -17.22 24.47
CA LYS A 840 21.83 -16.16 24.44
C LYS A 840 21.35 -14.96 25.25
N PHE A 841 22.11 -14.60 26.29
CA PHE A 841 21.89 -13.38 27.05
C PHE A 841 22.83 -12.29 26.52
N ARG A 842 22.27 -11.14 26.12
CA ARG A 842 23.03 -9.94 25.73
C ARG A 842 22.71 -8.85 26.73
N SER A 843 23.65 -8.58 27.62
CA SER A 843 23.45 -7.71 28.76
C SER A 843 24.75 -7.00 29.11
N ASP A 844 24.66 -5.71 29.44
CA ASP A 844 25.81 -4.93 29.93
C ASP A 844 26.19 -5.31 31.38
N LEU A 845 25.20 -5.76 32.15
CA LEU A 845 25.32 -6.32 33.50
C LEU A 845 24.38 -7.53 33.59
N PHE A 846 24.93 -8.70 33.87
CA PHE A 846 24.16 -9.88 34.26
C PHE A 846 24.53 -10.26 35.68
N GLU A 847 23.57 -10.30 36.60
CA GLU A 847 23.81 -10.63 38.01
C GLU A 847 22.86 -11.73 38.46
N ILE A 848 23.40 -12.74 39.14
CA ILE A 848 22.66 -13.73 39.90
C ILE A 848 22.99 -13.49 41.37
N SER A 849 22.03 -13.03 42.16
CA SER A 849 22.22 -12.68 43.57
C SER A 849 21.26 -13.42 44.48
N SER A 850 21.72 -13.72 45.70
CA SER A 850 20.85 -14.26 46.74
C SER A 850 19.85 -13.20 47.23
N PRO A 851 18.57 -13.54 47.45
CA PRO A 851 17.56 -12.61 47.98
C PRO A 851 17.93 -12.02 49.35
N ALA A 852 18.71 -12.75 50.14
CA ALA A 852 19.17 -12.33 51.46
C ALA A 852 20.33 -11.32 51.43
N GLY A 853 20.84 -10.99 50.23
CA GLY A 853 22.02 -10.15 50.05
C GLY A 853 23.33 -10.88 50.42
N GLY A 854 24.45 -10.43 49.86
CA GLY A 854 25.77 -10.99 50.13
C GLY A 854 26.39 -11.64 48.90
N ALA A 855 26.23 -12.96 48.75
CA ALA A 855 26.88 -13.71 47.67
C ALA A 855 26.18 -13.51 46.32
N LYS A 856 26.98 -13.29 45.27
CA LYS A 856 26.48 -13.07 43.92
C LYS A 856 27.47 -13.44 42.83
N VAL A 857 26.95 -13.71 41.64
CA VAL A 857 27.72 -13.92 40.41
C VAL A 857 27.39 -12.80 39.44
N THR A 858 28.39 -12.09 38.94
CA THR A 858 28.19 -10.98 38.00
C THR A 858 28.99 -11.19 36.73
N PHE A 859 28.40 -10.91 35.57
CA PHE A 859 29.10 -10.72 34.31
C PHE A 859 28.94 -9.28 33.85
N ILE A 860 30.05 -8.53 33.87
CA ILE A 860 30.09 -7.10 33.57
C ILE A 860 31.36 -6.83 32.78
N ALA A 861 31.26 -6.06 31.69
CA ALA A 861 32.41 -5.64 30.89
C ALA A 861 33.34 -6.80 30.46
N GLY A 862 32.78 -7.97 30.16
CA GLY A 862 33.54 -9.15 29.72
C GLY A 862 34.16 -9.97 30.84
N VAL A 863 33.98 -9.59 32.11
CA VAL A 863 34.54 -10.31 33.28
C VAL A 863 33.41 -10.98 34.07
N LEU A 864 33.55 -12.29 34.28
CA LEU A 864 32.72 -13.07 35.19
C LEU A 864 33.35 -13.06 36.59
N ARG A 865 32.59 -12.65 37.62
CA ARG A 865 33.03 -12.62 39.01
C ARG A 865 32.12 -13.44 39.91
N PHE A 866 32.73 -14.20 40.83
CA PHE A 866 32.04 -14.84 41.95
C PHE A 866 32.38 -14.09 43.23
N ILE A 867 31.39 -13.42 43.81
CA ILE A 867 31.53 -12.53 44.95
C ILE A 867 30.90 -13.22 46.16
N ASP A 868 31.65 -13.29 47.26
CA ASP A 868 31.14 -13.88 48.51
C ASP A 868 30.25 -12.91 49.29
N SER A 869 29.72 -13.36 50.44
CA SER A 869 28.85 -12.56 51.29
C SER A 869 29.51 -11.33 51.92
N GLY A 870 30.84 -11.24 51.90
CA GLY A 870 31.61 -10.09 52.35
C GLY A 870 31.91 -9.07 51.24
N GLY A 871 31.41 -9.30 50.02
CA GLY A 871 31.68 -8.43 48.87
C GLY A 871 33.04 -8.67 48.20
N VAL A 872 33.75 -9.75 48.56
CA VAL A 872 35.07 -10.07 48.02
C VAL A 872 34.93 -11.00 46.82
N ALA A 873 35.54 -10.63 45.69
CA ALA A 873 35.65 -11.52 44.54
C ALA A 873 36.59 -12.68 44.88
N ARG A 874 36.04 -13.90 44.89
CA ARG A 874 36.81 -15.13 45.14
C ARG A 874 37.34 -15.76 43.85
N VAL A 875 36.66 -15.50 42.74
CA VAL A 875 37.04 -15.95 41.41
C VAL A 875 36.71 -14.85 40.41
N GLU A 876 37.67 -14.52 39.56
CA GLU A 876 37.49 -13.63 38.41
C GLU A 876 37.97 -14.34 37.15
N MET A 877 37.15 -14.35 36.10
CA MET A 877 37.44 -15.01 34.83
C MET A 877 37.10 -14.07 33.67
N GLY A 878 38.12 -13.71 32.88
CA GLY A 878 38.03 -12.80 31.74
C GLY A 878 39.40 -12.20 31.44
N ILE A 879 39.65 -11.83 30.18
CA ILE A 879 40.86 -11.09 29.80
C ILE A 879 40.49 -9.62 29.91
N ALA A 880 41.23 -8.87 30.73
CA ALA A 880 41.05 -7.42 30.88
C ALA A 880 41.32 -6.68 29.55
#